data_AF-A0A835R161-F1
#
_entry.id   AF-A0A835R161-F1
#
_cell.length_a   1.000
_cell.length_b   1.000
_cell.length_c   1.000
_cell.angle_alpha   90.00
_cell.angle_beta   90.00
_cell.angle_gamma   90.00
#
_symmetry.space_group_name_H-M   'P 1'
#
loop_
_entity.id
_entity.type
_entity.pdbx_description
1 polymer ?
#
loop_
_entity_poly.entity_id
_entity_poly.type
_entity_poly.pdbx_seq_one_letter_code
_entity_poly.pdbx_strand_id
1 'polypeptide(L)'
;MVSIDFNASGKKQEQWVSGSSGQESARRFLCSQRRTSEVEEVKGCSGYSCNPGEQGKKNNFYFQKRASAGSSFSCCKILRESSIAAVYSGREEVRSQLESRTLWLERFCGVKSVIKAESKISNKVMFENAATLKPSPLLSSPPSKFQNEVAAILLSERVSFTTCSSDPSRPWGVELPKSLFSSQAVPLRSRLLDHRVDFLLAVTLLDYGAGNVRSVRNAIRHLGFDVKNVRKPEDILNATRLVFPGVGAFASAMEVLNHNGMAEALCKYIEMDRPFLGICLGLQLLFESGEENGPVKGLGMIPGIVGRFDSSNGIRVPHIGWNAVQIVKDEEILSGIAEQHVYFVHSYRVVPSDVNKDWVSSTCNYGDSFVASISKGNIHAVQFHPEKSGEFGLSLLRNFLDPSTAPKKKKLANGKASTLAKRVIACLDVRANDKGELVVTKGDQYDVREHTDGHKVRNLGKPVDLAGQYYNDGADEVSFLNITGFRDCPLGDLPMIQVLRYSSEKVFVPLTVGGGIRDYTDENGRYYSSLEVAAEYFRSGADKVSIGSDAVYAAEAYLKTGVKTGKSSIEQISRVYGNQAVVVSVDPRRVYINSPDEVEFKALKTVTPGPHGEQYAWYQCTVNGGREGRPIGAYELSKAVEDLGAGEILLNCIDCDGQGQGFDIELIKLIADAVSIPVIASSGAGTVEHFSDMFQKTSASAALAAGIFHRKEVPILSVKTHLQHEGIEVRI
;
A
#
# COMPACT_ATOMS: atom_id res chain seq x y z
N MET A 1 16.97 4.43 -30.26
CA MET A 1 17.54 3.86 -31.49
C MET A 1 18.85 4.57 -31.77
N VAL A 2 19.90 3.84 -32.14
CA VAL A 2 21.18 4.41 -32.58
C VAL A 2 21.47 3.81 -33.94
N SER A 3 21.64 4.64 -34.98
CA SER A 3 22.02 4.16 -36.31
C SER A 3 23.44 3.61 -36.29
N ILE A 4 23.63 2.50 -36.99
CA ILE A 4 24.94 1.88 -37.21
C ILE A 4 25.15 1.79 -38.71
N ASP A 5 25.96 2.69 -39.26
CA ASP A 5 26.44 2.56 -40.64
C ASP A 5 27.78 1.82 -40.66
N PHE A 6 27.78 0.65 -41.29
CA PHE A 6 28.99 -0.08 -41.63
C PHE A 6 29.43 0.29 -43.05
N ASN A 7 30.74 0.48 -43.25
CA ASN A 7 31.31 0.54 -44.59
C ASN A 7 32.41 -0.52 -44.78
N ALA A 8 32.56 -1.00 -46.02
CA ALA A 8 33.20 -2.29 -46.30
C ALA A 8 34.73 -2.23 -46.24
N SER A 9 35.35 -2.88 -45.23
CA SER A 9 36.75 -3.39 -45.26
C SER A 9 37.18 -4.15 -44.00
N GLY A 10 36.39 -4.14 -42.92
CA GLY A 10 36.43 -5.20 -41.90
C GLY A 10 37.72 -5.34 -41.07
N LYS A 11 38.51 -4.28 -40.92
CA LYS A 11 39.68 -4.24 -40.01
C LYS A 11 39.69 -2.96 -39.19
N LYS A 12 39.71 -3.07 -37.86
CA LYS A 12 40.03 -1.95 -36.97
C LYS A 12 41.52 -1.66 -37.07
N GLN A 13 41.86 -0.39 -37.25
CA GLN A 13 43.21 0.14 -37.11
C GLN A 13 43.13 1.26 -36.07
N GLU A 14 43.84 1.12 -34.96
CA GLU A 14 43.86 2.13 -33.89
C GLU A 14 44.90 3.20 -34.23
N GLN A 15 44.46 4.45 -34.39
CA GLN A 15 45.33 5.63 -34.39
C GLN A 15 45.11 6.41 -33.11
N TRP A 16 46.19 6.60 -32.36
CA TRP A 16 46.24 7.46 -31.19
C TRP A 16 46.69 8.87 -31.60
N VAL A 17 45.94 9.90 -31.16
CA VAL A 17 46.38 11.30 -31.21
C VAL A 17 46.48 11.82 -29.78
N SER A 18 47.62 12.38 -29.43
CA SER A 18 48.01 12.75 -28.07
C SER A 18 47.63 14.18 -27.69
N GLY A 19 47.16 14.36 -26.45
CA GLY A 19 47.13 15.66 -25.76
C GLY A 19 47.91 15.57 -24.44
N SER A 20 48.84 16.49 -24.22
CA SER A 20 49.63 16.68 -22.98
C SER A 20 48.78 17.30 -21.85
N SER A 21 49.13 17.31 -20.56
CA SER A 21 50.45 17.30 -19.88
C SER A 21 50.39 17.01 -18.37
N GLY A 22 51.39 16.33 -17.80
CA GLY A 22 51.83 16.39 -16.38
C GLY A 22 50.97 15.66 -15.31
N GLN A 23 51.53 15.09 -14.23
CA GLN A 23 52.93 14.88 -13.87
C GLN A 23 53.11 13.67 -12.91
N GLU A 24 54.20 12.92 -13.10
CA GLU A 24 54.93 11.97 -12.23
C GLU A 24 54.31 11.36 -10.95
N SER A 25 54.31 10.01 -10.89
CA SER A 25 55.01 9.22 -9.85
C SER A 25 55.12 7.75 -10.25
N ALA A 26 56.33 7.20 -10.32
CA ALA A 26 56.58 5.84 -10.80
C ALA A 26 57.20 4.93 -9.74
N ARG A 27 56.78 3.66 -9.67
CA ARG A 27 57.59 2.54 -9.15
C ARG A 27 57.29 1.23 -9.88
N ARG A 28 58.34 0.41 -9.99
CA ARG A 28 58.51 -0.77 -10.87
C ARG A 28 57.62 -1.96 -10.43
N PHE A 29 56.92 -2.63 -11.35
CA PHE A 29 57.40 -3.75 -12.19
C PHE A 29 57.80 -5.01 -11.41
N LEU A 30 57.00 -6.08 -11.51
CA LEU A 30 57.44 -7.37 -12.06
C LEU A 30 56.23 -8.25 -12.45
N CYS A 31 56.45 -9.11 -13.45
CA CYS A 31 55.43 -9.94 -14.09
C CYS A 31 55.91 -11.40 -14.10
N SER A 32 55.03 -12.35 -13.85
CA SER A 32 55.20 -13.72 -14.37
C SER A 32 53.85 -14.39 -14.66
N GLN A 33 53.76 -14.98 -15.85
CA GLN A 33 52.67 -15.88 -16.25
C GLN A 33 53.15 -17.33 -16.21
N ARG A 34 52.25 -18.26 -15.86
CA ARG A 34 52.13 -19.68 -16.27
C ARG A 34 50.94 -20.26 -15.46
N ARG A 35 49.87 -20.83 -16.04
CA ARG A 35 49.74 -22.12 -16.77
C ARG A 35 50.49 -23.25 -16.04
N THR A 36 49.90 -24.38 -15.65
CA THR A 36 48.69 -25.06 -16.16
C THR A 36 48.10 -26.00 -15.10
N SER A 37 46.92 -26.53 -15.40
CA SER A 37 46.24 -27.67 -14.78
C SER A 37 47.14 -28.86 -14.40
N GLU A 38 46.81 -29.54 -13.30
CA GLU A 38 46.63 -31.01 -13.30
C GLU A 38 45.74 -31.48 -12.12
N VAL A 39 45.15 -32.65 -12.28
CA VAL A 39 44.26 -33.35 -11.34
C VAL A 39 44.96 -34.62 -10.92
N GLU A 40 45.11 -34.89 -9.63
CA GLU A 40 45.34 -36.27 -9.16
C GLU A 40 44.91 -36.52 -7.71
N GLU A 41 44.84 -37.81 -7.35
CA GLU A 41 44.00 -38.33 -6.28
C GLU A 41 44.65 -38.44 -4.89
N VAL A 42 43.79 -38.38 -3.88
CA VAL A 42 43.76 -39.22 -2.66
C VAL A 42 45.04 -40.01 -2.28
N LYS A 43 45.62 -39.66 -1.13
CA LYS A 43 46.19 -40.63 -0.17
C LYS A 43 46.11 -40.08 1.25
N GLY A 44 45.62 -40.89 2.18
CA GLY A 44 45.49 -40.52 3.59
C GLY A 44 46.41 -41.30 4.52
N CYS A 45 46.73 -40.72 5.67
CA CYS A 45 47.17 -41.34 6.93
C CYS A 45 47.12 -40.23 8.00
N SER A 46 46.17 -40.28 8.95
CA SER A 46 46.27 -40.99 10.25
C SER A 46 47.16 -40.27 11.27
N GLY A 47 46.53 -39.80 12.36
CA GLY A 47 47.20 -39.08 13.45
C GLY A 47 46.23 -38.81 14.61
N TYR A 48 46.01 -39.79 15.47
CA TYR A 48 45.25 -39.65 16.72
C TYR A 48 46.15 -39.18 17.87
N SER A 49 45.64 -38.29 18.72
CA SER A 49 46.04 -38.19 20.12
C SER A 49 44.89 -37.65 20.97
N CYS A 50 44.44 -38.41 21.97
CA CYS A 50 43.35 -38.07 22.89
C CYS A 50 43.87 -37.77 24.31
N ASN A 51 42.97 -37.20 25.14
CA ASN A 51 42.85 -37.29 26.62
C ASN A 51 43.13 -35.98 27.41
N PRO A 52 42.58 -35.83 28.65
CA PRO A 52 41.18 -36.13 29.06
C PRO A 52 40.58 -35.16 30.13
N GLY A 53 39.28 -35.33 30.47
CA GLY A 53 38.64 -34.85 31.72
C GLY A 53 37.75 -33.60 31.57
N GLU A 54 36.60 -33.43 32.24
CA GLU A 54 35.85 -34.32 33.16
C GLU A 54 34.31 -34.10 33.07
N GLN A 55 33.58 -35.13 33.52
CA GLN A 55 32.23 -35.18 34.15
C GLN A 55 31.36 -33.88 34.19
N GLY A 56 30.04 -33.88 33.96
CA GLY A 56 29.08 -34.94 33.65
C GLY A 56 27.72 -34.72 34.34
N LYS A 57 26.59 -34.91 33.62
CA LYS A 57 25.25 -35.19 34.20
C LYS A 57 24.33 -35.83 33.16
N LYS A 58 23.66 -36.91 33.53
CA LYS A 58 22.78 -37.73 32.67
C LYS A 58 21.34 -37.23 32.73
N ASN A 59 20.59 -37.43 31.65
CA ASN A 59 19.28 -38.11 31.72
C ASN A 59 18.93 -38.73 30.35
N ASN A 60 18.58 -40.01 30.36
CA ASN A 60 18.16 -40.78 29.18
C ASN A 60 16.64 -40.70 29.01
N PHE A 61 16.15 -40.75 27.76
CA PHE A 61 14.97 -41.55 27.42
C PHE A 61 15.11 -42.17 26.01
N TYR A 62 14.35 -43.23 25.74
CA TYR A 62 14.72 -44.34 24.87
C TYR A 62 14.46 -44.17 23.37
N PHE A 63 15.33 -44.78 22.55
CA PHE A 63 15.04 -45.20 21.18
C PHE A 63 14.24 -46.51 21.17
N GLN A 64 13.32 -46.67 20.21
CA GLN A 64 12.94 -47.98 19.68
C GLN A 64 12.96 -47.96 18.14
N LYS A 65 13.83 -48.80 17.56
CA LYS A 65 13.77 -49.21 16.15
C LYS A 65 12.89 -50.45 16.02
N ARG A 66 12.11 -50.54 14.94
CA ARG A 66 11.71 -51.82 14.33
C ARG A 66 11.85 -51.73 12.82
N ALA A 67 12.24 -52.84 12.20
CA ALA A 67 12.43 -52.99 10.77
C ALA A 67 11.90 -54.35 10.29
N SER A 68 11.25 -54.35 9.13
CA SER A 68 10.88 -55.50 8.28
C SER A 68 10.35 -54.89 6.97
N ALA A 69 11.00 -55.04 5.82
CA ALA A 69 10.94 -56.22 4.94
C ALA A 69 9.48 -56.59 4.53
N GLY A 70 9.10 -56.70 3.25
CA GLY A 70 9.83 -56.54 1.98
C GLY A 70 8.90 -56.79 0.76
N SER A 71 9.47 -57.13 -0.41
CA SER A 71 8.82 -57.38 -1.72
C SER A 71 8.39 -56.15 -2.57
N SER A 72 8.22 -56.26 -3.90
CA SER A 72 9.24 -56.49 -4.96
C SER A 72 8.56 -56.57 -6.34
N PHE A 73 9.16 -55.99 -7.40
CA PHE A 73 8.70 -55.99 -8.81
C PHE A 73 7.36 -55.24 -9.05
N SER A 74 7.07 -54.69 -10.24
CA SER A 74 7.69 -54.89 -11.57
C SER A 74 7.88 -53.58 -12.36
N CYS A 75 8.80 -53.60 -13.33
CA CYS A 75 9.01 -52.55 -14.32
C CYS A 75 8.20 -52.86 -15.58
N CYS A 76 7.55 -51.86 -16.20
CA CYS A 76 7.13 -51.97 -17.59
C CYS A 76 7.23 -50.62 -18.31
N LYS A 77 7.80 -50.65 -19.51
CA LYS A 77 8.16 -49.49 -20.34
C LYS A 77 7.66 -49.75 -21.75
N ILE A 78 6.64 -49.02 -22.21
CA ILE A 78 6.15 -49.08 -23.60
C ILE A 78 6.07 -47.66 -24.18
N LEU A 79 6.31 -47.57 -25.48
CA LEU A 79 6.60 -46.37 -26.27
C LEU A 79 5.41 -45.98 -27.17
N ARG A 80 5.33 -44.67 -27.51
CA ARG A 80 4.63 -44.10 -28.68
C ARG A 80 3.09 -44.24 -28.63
N GLU A 81 2.28 -43.36 -29.23
CA GLU A 81 2.42 -42.73 -30.56
C GLU A 81 2.14 -41.22 -30.61
N SER A 82 2.49 -40.62 -31.75
CA SER A 82 2.17 -39.25 -32.15
C SER A 82 1.27 -39.30 -33.38
N SER A 83 0.30 -38.39 -33.51
CA SER A 83 -0.37 -38.08 -34.78
C SER A 83 -0.99 -36.67 -34.76
N ILE A 84 -1.22 -36.11 -35.96
CA ILE A 84 -1.25 -34.66 -36.23
C ILE A 84 -2.58 -34.24 -36.87
N ALA A 85 -3.10 -33.07 -36.43
CA ALA A 85 -4.09 -32.17 -37.08
C ALA A 85 -5.46 -32.78 -37.52
N ALA A 86 -6.58 -32.06 -37.61
CA ALA A 86 -6.78 -30.68 -38.01
C ALA A 86 -8.22 -30.19 -37.69
N VAL A 87 -8.38 -28.86 -37.55
CA VAL A 87 -9.57 -28.05 -37.90
C VAL A 87 -10.97 -28.56 -37.48
N TYR A 88 -11.57 -27.91 -36.48
CA TYR A 88 -12.94 -27.39 -36.63
C TYR A 88 -13.12 -26.09 -35.83
N SER A 89 -13.54 -25.03 -36.52
CA SER A 89 -13.77 -23.71 -35.96
C SER A 89 -15.24 -23.48 -35.58
N GLY A 90 -15.48 -22.91 -34.39
CA GLY A 90 -16.69 -22.14 -34.08
C GLY A 90 -17.85 -22.89 -33.42
N ARG A 91 -17.99 -22.71 -32.09
CA ARG A 91 -19.24 -22.45 -31.33
C ARG A 91 -19.01 -22.56 -29.80
N GLU A 92 -18.42 -21.53 -29.19
CA GLU A 92 -18.37 -21.38 -27.72
C GLU A 92 -18.69 -19.96 -27.23
N GLU A 93 -19.73 -19.34 -27.79
CA GLU A 93 -20.13 -17.96 -27.42
C GLU A 93 -21.60 -17.82 -26.99
N VAL A 94 -22.26 -18.94 -26.64
CA VAL A 94 -23.66 -18.97 -26.17
C VAL A 94 -23.84 -19.71 -24.83
N ARG A 95 -22.77 -20.32 -24.26
CA ARG A 95 -22.89 -21.10 -23.02
C ARG A 95 -22.46 -20.36 -21.74
N SER A 96 -21.66 -19.30 -21.81
CA SER A 96 -21.20 -18.56 -20.62
C SER A 96 -22.13 -17.41 -20.17
N GLN A 97 -23.16 -17.03 -20.94
CA GLN A 97 -24.10 -15.96 -20.56
C GLN A 97 -25.34 -16.43 -19.79
N LEU A 98 -25.54 -17.74 -19.58
CA LEU A 98 -26.73 -18.28 -18.89
C LEU A 98 -26.49 -18.73 -17.44
N GLU A 99 -25.23 -18.91 -17.01
CA GLU A 99 -24.91 -19.24 -15.61
C GLU A 99 -24.66 -17.99 -14.75
N SER A 100 -24.35 -16.84 -15.35
CA SER A 100 -24.15 -15.57 -14.64
C SER A 100 -25.45 -14.88 -14.17
N ARG A 101 -26.62 -15.46 -14.46
CA ARG A 101 -27.94 -14.86 -14.15
C ARG A 101 -28.71 -15.51 -13.02
N THR A 102 -28.24 -16.65 -12.48
CA THR A 102 -28.95 -17.41 -11.43
C THR A 102 -28.34 -17.21 -10.03
N LEU A 103 -27.20 -16.50 -9.91
CA LEU A 103 -26.54 -16.16 -8.64
C LEU A 103 -26.84 -14.73 -8.12
N TRP A 104 -27.72 -13.99 -8.79
CA TRP A 104 -28.01 -12.59 -8.45
C TRP A 104 -29.24 -12.39 -7.54
N LEU A 105 -30.03 -13.44 -7.28
CA LEU A 105 -31.27 -13.35 -6.47
C LEU A 105 -31.18 -13.96 -5.06
N GLU A 106 -30.19 -14.79 -4.75
CA GLU A 106 -30.04 -15.38 -3.39
C GLU A 106 -29.35 -14.45 -2.37
N ARG A 107 -28.87 -13.26 -2.79
CA ARG A 107 -28.06 -12.38 -1.93
C ARG A 107 -28.83 -11.27 -1.22
N PHE A 108 -30.15 -11.13 -1.44
CA PHE A 108 -30.93 -9.96 -0.96
C PHE A 108 -32.15 -10.25 -0.07
N CYS A 109 -32.60 -11.50 0.08
CA CYS A 109 -33.68 -11.85 1.00
C CYS A 109 -33.26 -13.02 1.90
N GLY A 110 -32.92 -12.71 3.16
CA GLY A 110 -32.49 -13.70 4.15
C GLY A 110 -33.65 -14.55 4.68
N VAL A 111 -34.03 -15.61 3.97
CA VAL A 111 -34.92 -16.67 4.46
C VAL A 111 -34.32 -18.03 4.11
N LYS A 112 -34.14 -18.89 5.12
CA LYS A 112 -33.84 -20.32 4.92
C LYS A 112 -35.13 -21.12 5.01
N SER A 113 -35.44 -21.93 4.01
CA SER A 113 -36.20 -23.16 4.21
C SER A 113 -35.78 -24.25 3.23
N VAL A 114 -35.81 -25.48 3.74
CA VAL A 114 -35.38 -26.72 3.08
C VAL A 114 -36.60 -27.38 2.42
N ILE A 115 -36.41 -28.09 1.30
CA ILE A 115 -36.98 -29.44 1.06
C ILE A 115 -36.41 -30.04 -0.24
N LYS A 116 -36.00 -31.32 -0.16
CA LYS A 116 -35.67 -32.19 -1.30
C LYS A 116 -36.94 -32.72 -1.96
N ALA A 117 -36.94 -32.86 -3.29
CA ALA A 117 -37.52 -34.03 -3.96
C ALA A 117 -36.95 -34.15 -5.39
N GLU A 118 -36.67 -35.37 -5.83
CA GLU A 118 -36.09 -35.64 -7.14
C GLU A 118 -37.12 -36.04 -8.20
N SER A 119 -36.69 -35.88 -9.46
CA SER A 119 -36.95 -36.79 -10.58
C SER A 119 -38.20 -36.59 -11.46
N LYS A 120 -37.90 -36.55 -12.77
CA LYS A 120 -38.64 -37.11 -13.91
C LYS A 120 -40.13 -36.74 -14.06
N ILE A 121 -40.44 -36.09 -15.18
CA ILE A 121 -40.97 -36.81 -16.37
C ILE A 121 -40.71 -36.00 -17.65
N SER A 122 -40.60 -36.73 -18.77
CA SER A 122 -40.18 -36.23 -20.09
C SER A 122 -41.37 -35.85 -20.96
N ASN A 123 -41.07 -35.32 -22.16
CA ASN A 123 -41.90 -35.28 -23.36
C ASN A 123 -42.99 -34.17 -23.38
N LYS A 124 -43.33 -33.55 -24.52
CA LYS A 124 -42.78 -33.60 -25.89
C LYS A 124 -43.42 -32.47 -26.72
N VAL A 125 -42.72 -31.99 -27.76
CA VAL A 125 -43.26 -31.67 -29.13
C VAL A 125 -44.37 -30.60 -29.24
N MET A 126 -44.41 -29.71 -30.24
CA MET A 126 -43.49 -29.10 -31.22
C MET A 126 -44.33 -28.03 -31.95
N PHE A 127 -43.72 -27.30 -32.91
CA PHE A 127 -44.40 -26.64 -34.03
C PHE A 127 -45.28 -25.41 -33.67
N GLU A 128 -45.29 -24.31 -34.43
CA GLU A 128 -44.40 -23.82 -35.48
C GLU A 128 -44.67 -22.31 -35.76
N ASN A 129 -43.84 -21.69 -36.60
CA ASN A 129 -44.17 -20.73 -37.68
C ASN A 129 -45.46 -19.85 -37.62
N ALA A 130 -45.47 -18.60 -38.12
CA ALA A 130 -44.42 -17.80 -38.75
C ALA A 130 -44.82 -16.31 -38.94
N ALA A 131 -43.79 -15.49 -39.18
CA ALA A 131 -43.73 -14.41 -40.17
C ALA A 131 -44.70 -13.19 -40.13
N THR A 132 -44.08 -12.04 -39.80
CA THR A 132 -44.08 -10.76 -40.56
C THR A 132 -45.37 -9.99 -40.85
N LEU A 133 -45.37 -8.69 -40.49
CA LEU A 133 -45.52 -7.55 -41.42
C LEU A 133 -45.11 -6.21 -40.76
N LYS A 134 -44.73 -5.22 -41.60
CA LYS A 134 -44.34 -3.82 -41.33
C LYS A 134 -45.10 -2.92 -42.35
N PRO A 135 -45.06 -1.57 -42.32
CA PRO A 135 -45.10 -0.58 -41.21
C PRO A 135 -46.05 0.64 -41.48
N SER A 136 -46.10 1.62 -40.53
CA SER A 136 -46.51 3.04 -40.72
C SER A 136 -48.02 3.39 -40.71
N PRO A 137 -48.45 4.68 -40.65
CA PRO A 137 -48.35 5.59 -39.47
C PRO A 137 -49.65 6.40 -39.16
N LEU A 138 -49.56 7.35 -38.20
CA LEU A 138 -50.45 8.52 -37.89
C LEU A 138 -51.50 8.45 -36.76
N LEU A 139 -51.70 9.64 -36.19
CA LEU A 139 -52.45 10.11 -35.00
C LEU A 139 -53.87 9.54 -34.79
N SER A 140 -54.20 9.22 -33.52
CA SER A 140 -55.22 9.97 -32.71
C SER A 140 -55.44 9.37 -31.30
N SER A 141 -55.64 10.22 -30.28
CA SER A 141 -56.23 9.90 -28.96
C SER A 141 -57.74 9.66 -29.06
N PRO A 142 -58.50 9.16 -28.03
CA PRO A 142 -58.21 8.93 -26.60
C PRO A 142 -58.53 7.44 -26.20
N PRO A 143 -58.96 7.00 -24.99
CA PRO A 143 -59.13 7.63 -23.67
C PRO A 143 -58.57 6.81 -22.46
N SER A 144 -59.02 7.14 -21.24
CA SER A 144 -58.66 6.53 -19.94
C SER A 144 -59.36 5.20 -19.60
N LYS A 145 -58.59 4.19 -19.15
CA LYS A 145 -59.01 3.11 -18.22
C LYS A 145 -57.81 2.23 -17.85
N PHE A 146 -57.33 2.29 -16.61
CA PHE A 146 -56.74 1.18 -15.82
C PHE A 146 -56.32 1.68 -14.42
N GLN A 147 -57.30 2.12 -13.63
CA GLN A 147 -57.21 2.02 -12.17
C GLN A 147 -57.97 0.74 -11.79
N ASN A 148 -57.25 -0.29 -11.36
CA ASN A 148 -57.69 -1.41 -10.49
C ASN A 148 -56.67 -2.55 -10.50
N GLU A 149 -55.52 -2.38 -9.82
CA GLU A 149 -54.67 -3.53 -9.43
C GLU A 149 -53.66 -3.19 -8.30
N VAL A 150 -54.07 -2.39 -7.30
CA VAL A 150 -53.29 -2.11 -6.07
C VAL A 150 -54.16 -2.23 -4.81
N ALA A 151 -55.13 -3.15 -4.83
CA ALA A 151 -56.09 -3.35 -3.74
C ALA A 151 -56.40 -4.84 -3.48
N ALA A 152 -55.34 -5.63 -3.29
CA ALA A 152 -55.40 -6.96 -2.69
C ALA A 152 -54.06 -7.26 -1.98
N ILE A 153 -54.09 -8.11 -0.95
CA ILE A 153 -52.95 -8.47 -0.08
C ILE A 153 -52.53 -7.36 0.92
N LEU A 154 -53.50 -6.91 1.71
CA LEU A 154 -53.28 -6.65 3.14
C LEU A 154 -54.39 -7.39 3.92
N LEU A 155 -54.03 -7.95 5.09
CA LEU A 155 -54.89 -8.64 6.09
C LEU A 155 -55.31 -10.10 5.87
N SER A 156 -54.42 -11.02 6.25
CA SER A 156 -54.65 -12.20 7.13
C SER A 156 -53.27 -12.83 7.45
N GLU A 157 -52.94 -13.48 8.57
CA GLU A 157 -53.54 -13.76 9.90
C GLU A 157 -52.38 -14.39 10.77
N ARG A 158 -52.28 -14.41 12.12
CA ARG A 158 -53.06 -13.99 13.31
C ARG A 158 -52.10 -13.49 14.42
N VAL A 159 -52.61 -12.76 15.40
CA VAL A 159 -52.18 -12.87 16.82
C VAL A 159 -53.46 -12.97 17.67
N SER A 160 -53.47 -13.91 18.63
CA SER A 160 -54.68 -14.32 19.35
C SER A 160 -55.10 -13.34 20.46
N PHE A 161 -56.42 -13.21 20.67
CA PHE A 161 -57.01 -12.53 21.83
C PHE A 161 -57.46 -13.54 22.89
N THR A 162 -57.29 -13.18 24.16
CA THR A 162 -58.04 -13.73 25.30
C THR A 162 -59.23 -12.83 25.64
N THR A 163 -60.28 -13.43 26.19
CA THR A 163 -61.65 -12.90 26.26
C THR A 163 -61.95 -12.06 27.51
N CYS A 164 -62.81 -11.04 27.39
CA CYS A 164 -64.11 -11.01 28.12
C CYS A 164 -65.11 -10.00 27.53
N SER A 165 -66.34 -10.05 28.05
CA SER A 165 -67.58 -9.35 27.65
C SER A 165 -67.63 -7.87 28.13
N SER A 166 -68.65 -7.00 27.92
CA SER A 166 -69.95 -7.02 27.20
C SER A 166 -70.53 -5.58 27.14
N ASP A 167 -71.50 -5.35 26.26
CA ASP A 167 -72.49 -4.22 26.24
C ASP A 167 -72.02 -2.82 25.77
N PRO A 168 -72.54 -2.32 24.62
CA PRO A 168 -72.33 -0.96 24.14
C PRO A 168 -73.53 -0.02 24.41
N SER A 169 -73.71 0.47 25.64
CA SER A 169 -74.81 1.42 25.92
C SER A 169 -74.66 2.42 27.09
N ARG A 170 -73.78 3.44 26.96
CA ARG A 170 -74.06 4.88 27.28
C ARG A 170 -72.81 5.79 27.29
N PRO A 171 -72.96 7.11 27.05
CA PRO A 171 -71.87 8.09 27.11
C PRO A 171 -71.85 8.90 28.41
N TRP A 172 -70.67 9.10 29.01
CA TRP A 172 -70.36 10.18 29.97
C TRP A 172 -68.92 10.65 29.72
N GLY A 173 -68.64 11.94 29.88
CA GLY A 173 -67.34 12.54 29.53
C GLY A 173 -66.62 13.18 30.72
N VAL A 174 -65.58 13.98 30.40
CA VAL A 174 -64.83 14.88 31.32
C VAL A 174 -63.93 14.07 32.30
N GLU A 175 -62.62 14.29 32.50
CA GLU A 175 -61.74 15.46 32.29
C GLU A 175 -60.24 15.04 32.19
N LEU A 176 -59.31 16.00 32.40
CA LEU A 176 -57.85 15.89 32.67
C LEU A 176 -56.89 15.94 31.45
N PRO A 177 -55.64 16.44 31.61
CA PRO A 177 -55.37 17.83 32.00
C PRO A 177 -54.31 18.52 31.11
N LYS A 178 -54.25 19.86 31.14
CA LYS A 178 -53.22 20.64 30.43
C LYS A 178 -51.83 20.48 31.06
N SER A 179 -50.83 20.02 30.30
CA SER A 179 -49.45 20.48 30.45
C SER A 179 -48.63 20.25 29.17
N LEU A 180 -47.56 21.04 29.00
CA LEU A 180 -46.50 20.92 27.99
C LEU A 180 -46.88 21.20 26.53
N PHE A 181 -46.93 22.50 26.20
CA PHE A 181 -46.58 22.98 24.86
C PHE A 181 -45.10 22.67 24.57
N SER A 182 -44.82 22.10 23.40
CA SER A 182 -43.60 22.42 22.63
C SER A 182 -43.87 22.19 21.15
N SER A 183 -43.56 23.19 20.33
CA SER A 183 -43.90 23.23 18.90
C SER A 183 -42.75 22.75 18.03
N GLN A 184 -42.98 21.68 17.25
CA GLN A 184 -42.24 21.42 16.00
C GLN A 184 -43.06 20.55 15.05
N ALA A 185 -43.78 21.21 14.12
CA ALA A 185 -44.41 20.55 12.98
C ALA A 185 -43.54 20.77 11.75
N VAL A 186 -42.88 19.71 11.26
CA VAL A 186 -42.14 19.73 10.00
C VAL A 186 -43.08 19.30 8.87
N PRO A 187 -43.31 20.13 7.83
CA PRO A 187 -44.24 19.78 6.76
C PRO A 187 -43.59 18.79 5.77
N LEU A 188 -44.22 17.62 5.61
CA LEU A 188 -43.91 16.66 4.55
C LEU A 188 -44.17 17.25 3.16
N ARG A 189 -43.10 17.63 2.43
CA ARG A 189 -43.18 17.96 1.00
C ARG A 189 -42.62 16.83 0.12
N SER A 190 -43.55 16.15 -0.56
CA SER A 190 -43.42 15.55 -1.91
C SER A 190 -42.13 14.80 -2.26
N ARG A 191 -42.13 13.48 -2.01
CA ARG A 191 -41.08 12.52 -2.41
C ARG A 191 -41.24 12.02 -3.86
N LEU A 192 -41.42 12.94 -4.82
CA LEU A 192 -41.70 12.65 -6.24
C LEU A 192 -40.84 13.49 -7.23
N LEU A 193 -39.64 13.87 -6.81
CA LEU A 193 -38.65 14.62 -7.62
C LEU A 193 -37.23 14.01 -7.54
N ASP A 194 -37.12 12.69 -7.38
CA ASP A 194 -35.88 12.03 -6.94
C ASP A 194 -35.10 11.25 -8.02
N HIS A 195 -35.50 11.30 -9.30
CA HIS A 195 -34.74 10.70 -10.41
C HIS A 195 -33.94 11.73 -11.25
N ARG A 196 -33.85 12.99 -10.79
CA ARG A 196 -32.97 14.01 -11.39
C ARG A 196 -31.83 14.47 -10.47
N VAL A 197 -31.80 14.03 -9.23
CA VAL A 197 -30.79 14.46 -8.23
C VAL A 197 -29.54 13.58 -8.27
N ASP A 198 -29.68 12.28 -8.56
CA ASP A 198 -28.56 11.32 -8.65
C ASP A 198 -27.41 11.76 -9.57
N PHE A 199 -27.70 12.53 -10.63
CA PHE A 199 -26.70 12.97 -11.61
C PHE A 199 -25.79 14.11 -11.16
N LEU A 200 -26.08 14.79 -10.04
CA LEU A 200 -25.33 15.98 -9.60
C LEU A 200 -24.23 15.70 -8.55
N LEU A 201 -24.17 14.48 -8.00
CA LEU A 201 -23.26 14.09 -6.92
C LEU A 201 -22.15 13.10 -7.35
N ALA A 202 -22.08 12.75 -8.64
CA ALA A 202 -21.06 11.84 -9.16
C ALA A 202 -19.76 12.56 -9.51
N VAL A 203 -18.66 12.15 -8.87
CA VAL A 203 -17.29 12.61 -9.16
C VAL A 203 -16.68 11.71 -10.23
N THR A 204 -16.10 12.29 -11.28
CA THR A 204 -15.38 11.49 -12.27
C THR A 204 -13.94 11.29 -11.79
N LEU A 205 -13.49 10.03 -11.74
CA LEU A 205 -12.16 9.65 -11.22
C LEU A 205 -11.34 8.98 -12.32
N LEU A 206 -10.18 9.55 -12.63
CA LEU A 206 -9.25 8.97 -13.60
C LEU A 206 -8.35 7.92 -12.92
N ASP A 207 -8.69 6.65 -13.09
CA ASP A 207 -7.88 5.50 -12.66
C ASP A 207 -7.07 5.00 -13.87
N TYR A 208 -5.80 5.41 -13.97
CA TYR A 208 -4.92 5.01 -15.07
C TYR A 208 -4.28 3.62 -14.88
N GLY A 209 -4.63 2.90 -13.80
CA GLY A 209 -4.27 1.50 -13.59
C GLY A 209 -3.16 1.23 -12.57
N ALA A 210 -2.49 2.26 -12.03
CA ALA A 210 -1.39 2.10 -11.07
C ALA A 210 -1.68 2.72 -9.69
N GLY A 211 -1.22 2.02 -8.64
CA GLY A 211 -1.19 2.51 -7.26
C GLY A 211 -2.51 2.42 -6.50
N ASN A 212 -2.55 3.06 -5.32
CA ASN A 212 -3.70 3.03 -4.43
C ASN A 212 -4.76 4.10 -4.78
N VAL A 213 -5.43 3.91 -5.92
CA VAL A 213 -6.62 4.72 -6.27
C VAL A 213 -7.81 4.43 -5.32
N ARG A 214 -7.76 3.36 -4.53
CA ARG A 214 -8.80 2.98 -3.58
C ARG A 214 -8.94 4.00 -2.44
N SER A 215 -7.86 4.54 -1.88
CA SER A 215 -7.97 5.54 -0.81
C SER A 215 -8.65 6.83 -1.26
N VAL A 216 -8.37 7.34 -2.47
CA VAL A 216 -9.07 8.51 -3.04
C VAL A 216 -10.56 8.21 -3.23
N ARG A 217 -10.88 7.03 -3.80
CA ARG A 217 -12.25 6.55 -3.98
C ARG A 217 -13.01 6.42 -2.66
N ASN A 218 -12.34 5.98 -1.59
CA ASN A 218 -12.92 5.85 -0.26
C ASN A 218 -13.12 7.22 0.41
N ALA A 219 -12.18 8.15 0.27
CA ALA A 219 -12.33 9.52 0.77
C ALA A 219 -13.51 10.25 0.11
N ILE A 220 -13.67 10.15 -1.21
CA ILE A 220 -14.81 10.73 -1.95
C ILE A 220 -16.15 10.15 -1.43
N ARG A 221 -16.21 8.84 -1.21
CA ARG A 221 -17.41 8.16 -0.68
C ARG A 221 -17.69 8.48 0.79
N HIS A 222 -16.66 8.59 1.61
CA HIS A 222 -16.78 9.02 3.01
C HIS A 222 -17.36 10.43 3.12
N LEU A 223 -17.06 11.30 2.15
CA LEU A 223 -17.64 12.64 2.02
C LEU A 223 -19.07 12.67 1.45
N GLY A 224 -19.66 11.51 1.12
CA GLY A 224 -21.04 11.38 0.65
C GLY A 224 -21.25 11.45 -0.87
N PHE A 225 -20.17 11.43 -1.67
CA PHE A 225 -20.25 11.48 -3.14
C PHE A 225 -20.07 10.09 -3.78
N ASP A 226 -20.66 9.88 -4.95
CA ASP A 226 -20.39 8.67 -5.74
C ASP A 226 -19.23 8.88 -6.73
N VAL A 227 -18.63 7.78 -7.20
CA VAL A 227 -17.44 7.76 -8.04
C VAL A 227 -17.71 7.06 -9.37
N LYS A 228 -17.72 7.84 -10.46
CA LYS A 228 -17.69 7.34 -11.83
C LYS A 228 -16.24 7.21 -12.31
N ASN A 229 -15.76 6.00 -12.55
CA ASN A 229 -14.41 5.83 -13.11
C ASN A 229 -14.40 6.22 -14.61
N VAL A 230 -13.34 6.91 -15.05
CA VAL A 230 -13.03 7.08 -16.49
C VAL A 230 -12.72 5.72 -17.09
N ARG A 231 -13.28 5.41 -18.27
CA ARG A 231 -12.90 4.23 -19.06
C ARG A 231 -12.37 4.59 -20.45
N LYS A 232 -12.69 5.78 -20.94
CA LYS A 232 -12.36 6.26 -22.30
C LYS A 232 -12.31 7.80 -22.34
N PRO A 233 -11.67 8.42 -23.35
CA PRO A 233 -11.51 9.87 -23.46
C PRO A 233 -12.82 10.67 -23.30
N GLU A 234 -13.94 10.18 -23.82
CA GLU A 234 -15.23 10.88 -23.67
C GLU A 234 -15.74 10.94 -22.23
N ASP A 235 -15.31 10.06 -21.31
CA ASP A 235 -15.71 10.19 -19.90
C ASP A 235 -15.07 11.42 -19.24
N ILE A 236 -13.83 11.74 -19.62
CA ILE A 236 -13.13 12.97 -19.21
C ILE A 236 -13.88 14.20 -19.76
N LEU A 237 -14.13 14.23 -21.08
CA LEU A 237 -14.80 15.36 -21.73
C LEU A 237 -16.24 15.59 -21.23
N ASN A 238 -16.89 14.59 -20.65
CA ASN A 238 -18.22 14.72 -20.06
C ASN A 238 -18.22 14.96 -18.53
N ALA A 239 -17.06 14.93 -17.86
CA ALA A 239 -16.98 15.02 -16.39
C ALA A 239 -17.44 16.38 -15.83
N THR A 240 -18.46 16.40 -14.96
CA THR A 240 -18.86 17.65 -14.26
C THR A 240 -17.76 18.15 -13.32
N ARG A 241 -17.08 17.23 -12.63
CA ARG A 241 -15.84 17.43 -11.89
C ARG A 241 -14.93 16.23 -12.12
N LEU A 242 -13.63 16.47 -12.32
CA LEU A 242 -12.63 15.44 -12.57
C LEU A 242 -11.56 15.44 -11.47
N VAL A 243 -11.35 14.29 -10.84
CA VAL A 243 -10.21 14.05 -9.95
C VAL A 243 -9.25 13.11 -10.68
N PHE A 244 -7.99 13.53 -10.80
CA PHE A 244 -6.91 12.72 -11.34
C PHE A 244 -5.86 12.45 -10.25
N PRO A 245 -5.99 11.33 -9.51
CA PRO A 245 -4.94 10.86 -8.65
C PRO A 245 -3.87 10.11 -9.45
N GLY A 246 -2.62 10.26 -9.06
CA GLY A 246 -1.57 9.39 -9.58
C GLY A 246 -0.51 9.08 -8.54
N VAL A 247 -0.17 7.79 -8.49
CA VAL A 247 0.94 7.20 -7.74
C VAL A 247 1.71 6.34 -8.73
N GLY A 248 3.04 6.38 -8.68
CA GLY A 248 3.93 5.63 -9.57
C GLY A 248 4.75 6.52 -10.50
N ALA A 249 5.39 5.91 -11.48
CA ALA A 249 6.40 6.58 -12.30
C ALA A 249 5.80 7.50 -13.39
N PHE A 250 6.39 8.70 -13.54
CA PHE A 250 5.99 9.71 -14.55
C PHE A 250 5.96 9.16 -15.97
N ALA A 251 7.02 8.44 -16.35
CA ALA A 251 7.16 7.83 -17.67
C ALA A 251 5.99 6.86 -17.98
N SER A 252 5.71 5.95 -17.05
CA SER A 252 4.66 4.94 -17.18
C SER A 252 3.26 5.55 -17.26
N ALA A 253 3.00 6.61 -16.49
CA ALA A 253 1.72 7.31 -16.55
C ALA A 253 1.51 8.00 -17.91
N MET A 254 2.51 8.73 -18.43
CA MET A 254 2.40 9.36 -19.75
C MET A 254 2.26 8.34 -20.87
N GLU A 255 2.93 7.19 -20.80
CA GLU A 255 2.78 6.11 -21.78
C GLU A 255 1.32 5.63 -21.85
N VAL A 256 0.72 5.30 -20.70
CA VAL A 256 -0.68 4.83 -20.61
C VAL A 256 -1.67 5.90 -21.05
N LEU A 257 -1.49 7.16 -20.62
CA LEU A 257 -2.38 8.27 -20.98
C LEU A 257 -2.35 8.60 -22.47
N ASN A 258 -1.18 8.52 -23.11
CA ASN A 258 -1.03 8.72 -24.55
C ASN A 258 -1.63 7.55 -25.34
N HIS A 259 -1.28 6.30 -24.97
CA HIS A 259 -1.80 5.09 -25.64
C HIS A 259 -3.33 5.04 -25.66
N ASN A 260 -3.98 5.47 -24.57
CA ASN A 260 -5.43 5.43 -24.43
C ASN A 260 -6.14 6.72 -24.90
N GLY A 261 -5.42 7.69 -25.49
CA GLY A 261 -5.96 8.99 -25.92
C GLY A 261 -6.46 9.88 -24.78
N MET A 262 -6.13 9.55 -23.52
CA MET A 262 -6.57 10.28 -22.33
C MET A 262 -5.81 11.60 -22.14
N ALA A 263 -4.54 11.68 -22.59
CA ALA A 263 -3.72 12.88 -22.50
C ALA A 263 -4.35 14.08 -23.25
N GLU A 264 -4.80 13.89 -24.50
CA GLU A 264 -5.49 14.95 -25.25
C GLU A 264 -6.81 15.36 -24.60
N ALA A 265 -7.56 14.41 -24.06
CA ALA A 265 -8.84 14.70 -23.41
C ALA A 265 -8.63 15.48 -22.10
N LEU A 266 -7.57 15.19 -21.35
CA LEU A 266 -7.16 15.97 -20.17
C LEU A 266 -6.82 17.41 -20.55
N CYS A 267 -5.98 17.63 -21.57
CA CYS A 267 -5.62 18.98 -22.02
C CYS A 267 -6.88 19.76 -22.41
N LYS A 268 -7.73 19.20 -23.28
CA LYS A 268 -9.01 19.81 -23.69
C LYS A 268 -9.96 20.10 -22.52
N TYR A 269 -9.99 19.24 -21.50
CA TYR A 269 -10.81 19.45 -20.30
C TYR A 269 -10.31 20.64 -19.45
N ILE A 270 -9.00 20.74 -19.29
CA ILE A 270 -8.32 21.78 -18.52
C ILE A 270 -8.41 23.13 -19.26
N GLU A 271 -8.27 23.15 -20.59
CA GLU A 271 -8.46 24.32 -21.46
C GLU A 271 -9.89 24.90 -21.39
N MET A 272 -10.89 24.04 -21.12
CA MET A 272 -12.28 24.46 -20.91
C MET A 272 -12.56 25.04 -19.50
N ASP A 273 -11.53 25.19 -18.67
CA ASP A 273 -11.61 25.69 -17.28
C ASP A 273 -12.66 24.97 -16.42
N ARG A 274 -12.68 23.63 -16.49
CA ARG A 274 -13.63 22.79 -15.75
C ARG A 274 -13.02 22.25 -14.46
N PRO A 275 -13.82 22.02 -13.38
CA PRO A 275 -13.30 21.61 -12.08
C PRO A 275 -12.40 20.37 -12.14
N PHE A 276 -11.10 20.61 -11.94
CA PHE A 276 -10.05 19.59 -12.00
C PHE A 276 -9.25 19.58 -10.70
N LEU A 277 -9.01 18.39 -10.14
CA LEU A 277 -8.07 18.18 -9.03
C LEU A 277 -7.03 17.11 -9.39
N GLY A 278 -5.79 17.55 -9.64
CA GLY A 278 -4.63 16.67 -9.74
C GLY A 278 -4.05 16.35 -8.37
N ILE A 279 -3.74 15.08 -8.08
CA ILE A 279 -3.11 14.65 -6.81
C ILE A 279 -1.79 13.95 -7.10
N CYS A 280 -0.72 14.41 -6.44
CA CYS A 280 0.66 13.94 -6.53
C CYS A 280 1.16 13.89 -7.98
N LEU A 281 1.20 12.71 -8.61
CA LEU A 281 1.58 12.61 -10.02
C LEU A 281 0.59 13.36 -10.93
N GLY A 282 -0.69 13.48 -10.53
CA GLY A 282 -1.68 14.31 -11.23
C GLY A 282 -1.36 15.81 -11.22
N LEU A 283 -0.55 16.32 -10.28
CA LEU A 283 0.06 17.65 -10.36
C LEU A 283 1.25 17.65 -11.32
N GLN A 284 2.15 16.68 -11.16
CA GLN A 284 3.42 16.62 -11.90
C GLN A 284 3.22 16.53 -13.42
N LEU A 285 2.25 15.73 -13.87
CA LEU A 285 1.99 15.52 -15.30
C LEU A 285 1.47 16.77 -16.02
N LEU A 286 1.01 17.81 -15.30
CA LEU A 286 0.63 19.10 -15.91
C LEU A 286 1.83 19.87 -16.50
N PHE A 287 3.05 19.55 -16.05
CA PHE A 287 4.26 20.26 -16.44
C PHE A 287 4.83 19.79 -17.79
N GLU A 288 5.85 20.48 -18.32
CA GLU A 288 6.44 20.19 -19.63
C GLU A 288 7.13 18.82 -19.69
N SER A 289 7.84 18.44 -18.62
CA SER A 289 8.55 17.16 -18.56
C SER A 289 8.90 16.71 -17.15
N GLY A 290 9.22 15.43 -17.01
CA GLY A 290 9.84 14.85 -15.82
C GLY A 290 11.12 14.08 -16.15
N GLU A 291 12.01 13.96 -15.16
CA GLU A 291 13.33 13.32 -15.31
C GLU A 291 13.35 11.85 -14.84
N GLU A 292 12.25 11.37 -14.27
CA GLU A 292 12.15 10.02 -13.70
C GLU A 292 12.30 8.93 -14.77
N ASN A 293 13.36 8.13 -14.65
CA ASN A 293 13.80 7.14 -15.65
C ASN A 293 14.17 7.74 -17.02
N GLY A 294 14.55 9.03 -17.04
CA GLY A 294 14.95 9.79 -18.23
C GLY A 294 13.95 10.90 -18.57
N PRO A 295 14.31 11.80 -19.51
CA PRO A 295 13.46 12.94 -19.87
C PRO A 295 12.20 12.47 -20.63
N VAL A 296 11.03 12.62 -20.01
CA VAL A 296 9.73 12.31 -20.61
C VAL A 296 8.85 13.55 -20.63
N LYS A 297 8.19 13.83 -21.76
CA LYS A 297 7.23 14.95 -21.88
C LYS A 297 5.98 14.68 -21.05
N GLY A 298 5.55 15.67 -20.29
CA GLY A 298 4.23 15.69 -19.64
C GLY A 298 3.14 16.21 -20.58
N LEU A 299 2.05 16.72 -20.01
CA LEU A 299 0.95 17.36 -20.75
C LEU A 299 1.34 18.75 -21.28
N GLY A 300 2.36 19.40 -20.69
CA GLY A 300 2.87 20.69 -21.18
C GLY A 300 1.94 21.89 -20.96
N MET A 301 1.01 21.79 -20.00
CA MET A 301 0.08 22.88 -19.64
C MET A 301 0.73 23.98 -18.80
N ILE A 302 1.82 23.64 -18.08
CA ILE A 302 2.54 24.52 -17.17
C ILE A 302 4.05 24.44 -17.47
N PRO A 303 4.77 25.55 -17.64
CA PRO A 303 6.22 25.51 -17.84
C PRO A 303 6.96 25.00 -16.60
N GLY A 304 7.98 24.18 -16.80
CA GLY A 304 8.81 23.61 -15.74
C GLY A 304 9.08 22.12 -15.87
N ILE A 305 10.08 21.66 -15.10
CA ILE A 305 10.60 20.29 -15.10
C ILE A 305 10.35 19.66 -13.72
N VAL A 306 9.84 18.44 -13.72
CA VAL A 306 9.68 17.56 -12.55
C VAL A 306 10.99 16.81 -12.33
N GLY A 307 11.93 17.46 -11.65
CA GLY A 307 13.28 16.92 -11.38
C GLY A 307 13.41 16.26 -10.01
N ARG A 308 14.45 15.45 -9.80
CA ARG A 308 14.68 14.75 -8.51
C ARG A 308 15.16 15.73 -7.41
N PHE A 309 14.74 15.51 -6.16
CA PHE A 309 15.36 16.20 -5.01
C PHE A 309 16.88 15.96 -4.96
N ASP A 310 17.64 16.99 -4.63
CA ASP A 310 19.08 16.90 -4.43
C ASP A 310 19.39 16.44 -2.99
N SER A 311 19.89 15.21 -2.85
CA SER A 311 20.33 14.65 -1.57
C SER A 311 21.74 15.12 -1.14
N SER A 312 22.46 15.90 -1.97
CA SER A 312 23.81 16.38 -1.64
C SER A 312 23.87 17.21 -0.35
N ASN A 313 22.78 17.93 -0.05
CA ASN A 313 22.60 18.73 1.16
C ASN A 313 22.18 17.92 2.40
N GLY A 314 22.25 16.58 2.36
CA GLY A 314 21.96 15.70 3.49
C GLY A 314 20.47 15.45 3.78
N ILE A 315 19.55 15.94 2.92
CA ILE A 315 18.14 15.56 3.00
C ILE A 315 17.92 14.10 2.55
N ARG A 316 16.86 13.47 3.06
CA ARG A 316 16.54 12.08 2.71
C ARG A 316 15.65 12.04 1.47
N VAL A 317 15.94 11.20 0.48
CA VAL A 317 15.15 11.14 -0.76
C VAL A 317 14.74 9.69 -1.03
N PRO A 318 13.44 9.35 -1.04
CA PRO A 318 12.25 10.21 -1.12
C PRO A 318 11.92 11.06 0.12
N HIS A 319 11.27 12.19 -0.13
CA HIS A 319 10.56 12.98 0.88
C HIS A 319 9.32 12.19 1.32
N ILE A 320 9.39 11.55 2.50
CA ILE A 320 8.30 10.78 3.12
C ILE A 320 7.95 11.35 4.49
N GLY A 321 6.75 11.92 4.60
CA GLY A 321 6.17 12.29 5.89
C GLY A 321 5.25 13.51 5.82
N TRP A 322 5.07 14.13 6.98
CA TRP A 322 4.07 15.17 7.20
C TRP A 322 4.77 16.52 7.27
N ASN A 323 4.58 17.38 6.27
CA ASN A 323 5.33 18.64 6.15
C ASN A 323 4.38 19.85 6.09
N ALA A 324 4.89 21.01 6.51
CA ALA A 324 4.19 22.28 6.51
C ALA A 324 4.10 22.89 5.09
N VAL A 325 3.03 23.65 4.83
CA VAL A 325 2.79 24.29 3.53
C VAL A 325 2.68 25.81 3.69
N GLN A 326 3.40 26.54 2.85
CA GLN A 326 3.44 28.00 2.80
C GLN A 326 2.52 28.52 1.70
N ILE A 327 1.48 29.23 2.09
CA ILE A 327 0.48 29.79 1.16
C ILE A 327 1.11 30.95 0.36
N VAL A 328 1.05 30.86 -0.97
CA VAL A 328 1.46 31.93 -1.90
C VAL A 328 0.24 32.68 -2.45
N LYS A 329 -0.86 31.96 -2.68
CA LYS A 329 -2.17 32.52 -3.06
C LYS A 329 -3.26 32.01 -2.13
N ASP A 330 -4.14 32.91 -1.72
CA ASP A 330 -5.26 32.61 -0.81
C ASP A 330 -6.42 31.91 -1.56
N GLU A 331 -6.38 30.57 -1.53
CA GLU A 331 -7.31 29.65 -2.18
C GLU A 331 -8.26 29.02 -1.14
N GLU A 332 -9.58 28.99 -1.42
CA GLU A 332 -10.58 28.47 -0.47
C GLU A 332 -10.39 26.98 -0.15
N ILE A 333 -9.90 26.18 -1.12
CA ILE A 333 -9.58 24.76 -0.91
C ILE A 333 -8.43 24.53 0.08
N LEU A 334 -7.54 25.52 0.26
CA LEU A 334 -6.39 25.47 1.18
C LEU A 334 -6.71 26.11 2.54
N SER A 335 -7.94 26.56 2.78
CA SER A 335 -8.31 27.25 4.02
C SER A 335 -8.01 26.41 5.27
N GLY A 336 -7.13 26.92 6.12
CA GLY A 336 -6.69 26.26 7.37
C GLY A 336 -5.38 25.48 7.25
N ILE A 337 -4.78 25.33 6.06
CA ILE A 337 -3.56 24.51 5.86
C ILE A 337 -2.36 24.98 6.68
N ALA A 338 -2.24 26.28 6.96
CA ALA A 338 -1.10 26.84 7.68
C ALA A 338 -0.92 26.25 9.09
N GLU A 339 -2.01 25.83 9.74
CA GLU A 339 -1.95 25.23 11.09
C GLU A 339 -1.75 23.70 11.07
N GLN A 340 -1.49 23.11 9.90
CA GLN A 340 -1.56 21.67 9.67
C GLN A 340 -0.32 21.14 8.93
N HIS A 341 0.03 19.88 9.21
CA HIS A 341 0.93 19.12 8.34
C HIS A 341 0.12 18.31 7.34
N VAL A 342 0.64 18.15 6.11
CA VAL A 342 0.04 17.30 5.06
C VAL A 342 1.04 16.26 4.58
N TYR A 343 0.54 15.12 4.10
CA TYR A 343 1.37 13.95 3.81
C TYR A 343 1.96 13.98 2.40
N PHE A 344 3.29 14.04 2.33
CA PHE A 344 4.11 13.97 1.11
C PHE A 344 4.83 12.62 1.02
N VAL A 345 4.93 12.07 -0.19
CA VAL A 345 5.56 10.77 -0.48
C VAL A 345 6.13 10.74 -1.89
N HIS A 346 7.26 11.42 -2.13
CA HIS A 346 7.79 11.65 -3.48
C HIS A 346 9.32 11.84 -3.55
N SER A 347 9.93 11.38 -4.64
CA SER A 347 11.35 11.66 -4.97
C SER A 347 11.56 12.85 -5.91
N TYR A 348 10.52 13.25 -6.63
CA TYR A 348 10.58 14.27 -7.69
C TYR A 348 9.63 15.43 -7.37
N ARG A 349 10.03 16.65 -7.74
CA ARG A 349 9.32 17.89 -7.41
C ARG A 349 9.55 18.96 -8.48
N VAL A 350 8.65 19.93 -8.55
CA VAL A 350 8.82 21.14 -9.37
C VAL A 350 9.33 22.28 -8.49
N VAL A 351 10.33 23.02 -8.99
CA VAL A 351 10.84 24.22 -8.34
C VAL A 351 10.00 25.44 -8.77
N PRO A 352 9.55 26.32 -7.84
CA PRO A 352 8.85 27.54 -8.20
C PRO A 352 9.78 28.50 -8.96
N SER A 353 9.26 29.15 -10.00
CA SER A 353 10.04 30.01 -10.89
C SER A 353 9.18 31.10 -11.52
N ASP A 354 9.82 32.13 -12.10
CA ASP A 354 9.10 33.25 -12.75
C ASP A 354 8.15 32.83 -13.88
N VAL A 355 8.44 31.71 -14.56
CA VAL A 355 7.58 31.20 -15.64
C VAL A 355 6.35 30.44 -15.14
N ASN A 356 6.40 29.87 -13.93
CA ASN A 356 5.29 29.08 -13.37
C ASN A 356 4.56 29.76 -12.19
N LYS A 357 5.04 30.91 -11.71
CA LYS A 357 4.46 31.67 -10.57
C LYS A 357 2.96 31.94 -10.69
N ASP A 358 2.44 32.12 -11.90
CA ASP A 358 1.00 32.38 -12.13
C ASP A 358 0.13 31.17 -11.78
N TRP A 359 0.70 29.96 -11.76
CA TRP A 359 0.02 28.73 -11.34
C TRP A 359 0.27 28.38 -9.87
N VAL A 360 1.46 28.66 -9.31
CA VAL A 360 1.79 28.26 -7.92
C VAL A 360 0.83 28.90 -6.92
N SER A 361 0.16 28.08 -6.10
CA SER A 361 -0.73 28.54 -5.01
C SER A 361 -0.14 28.29 -3.63
N SER A 362 0.72 27.28 -3.47
CA SER A 362 1.51 27.09 -2.26
C SER A 362 2.85 26.40 -2.53
N THR A 363 3.80 26.61 -1.63
CA THR A 363 5.12 25.97 -1.62
C THR A 363 5.33 25.17 -0.33
N CYS A 364 6.31 24.28 -0.34
CA CYS A 364 6.78 23.55 0.83
C CYS A 364 8.32 23.52 0.78
N ASN A 365 8.97 23.46 1.94
CA ASN A 365 10.43 23.46 2.03
C ASN A 365 10.92 22.07 2.43
N TYR A 366 11.79 21.49 1.61
CA TYR A 366 12.47 20.23 1.89
C TYR A 366 13.85 20.21 1.21
N GLY A 367 14.85 20.71 1.95
CA GLY A 367 16.09 21.20 1.35
C GLY A 367 15.81 22.51 0.62
N ASP A 368 15.39 22.39 -0.64
CA ASP A 368 14.91 23.50 -1.46
C ASP A 368 13.41 23.78 -1.23
N SER A 369 12.95 24.96 -1.67
CA SER A 369 11.52 25.23 -1.82
C SER A 369 10.98 24.57 -3.09
N PHE A 370 9.83 23.91 -2.99
CA PHE A 370 9.17 23.25 -4.11
C PHE A 370 7.66 23.57 -4.14
N VAL A 371 7.03 23.38 -5.30
CA VAL A 371 5.60 23.61 -5.51
C VAL A 371 4.79 22.54 -4.75
N ALA A 372 4.05 22.97 -3.74
CA ALA A 372 3.16 22.10 -2.95
C ALA A 372 1.75 22.04 -3.53
N SER A 373 1.28 23.14 -4.15
CA SER A 373 0.03 23.16 -4.92
C SER A 373 0.04 24.23 -6.03
N ILE A 374 -0.81 24.01 -7.02
CA ILE A 374 -1.14 24.98 -8.08
C ILE A 374 -2.64 25.29 -8.09
N SER A 375 -3.00 26.50 -8.53
CA SER A 375 -4.36 26.95 -8.77
C SER A 375 -4.41 27.94 -9.94
N LYS A 376 -5.34 27.74 -10.87
CA LYS A 376 -5.68 28.70 -11.93
C LYS A 376 -7.08 28.41 -12.46
N GLY A 377 -8.01 29.36 -12.33
CA GLY A 377 -9.42 29.12 -12.65
C GLY A 377 -9.99 28.02 -11.77
N ASN A 378 -10.67 27.04 -12.37
CA ASN A 378 -11.19 25.85 -11.71
C ASN A 378 -10.18 24.67 -11.68
N ILE A 379 -8.92 24.92 -12.08
CA ILE A 379 -7.85 23.93 -12.14
C ILE A 379 -7.01 24.01 -10.87
N HIS A 380 -7.11 22.98 -10.04
CA HIS A 380 -6.31 22.82 -8.84
C HIS A 380 -5.44 21.56 -8.93
N ALA A 381 -4.26 21.58 -8.33
CA ALA A 381 -3.53 20.34 -8.06
C ALA A 381 -2.67 20.46 -6.81
N VAL A 382 -2.40 19.33 -6.16
CA VAL A 382 -1.62 19.22 -4.92
C VAL A 382 -0.54 18.14 -5.05
N GLN A 383 0.66 18.39 -4.53
CA GLN A 383 1.76 17.43 -4.53
C GLN A 383 1.67 16.44 -3.36
N PHE A 384 1.04 16.87 -2.25
CA PHE A 384 0.68 16.00 -1.13
C PHE A 384 -0.58 15.18 -1.43
N HIS A 385 -0.83 14.15 -0.63
CA HIS A 385 -2.00 13.26 -0.74
C HIS A 385 -3.09 13.66 0.26
N PRO A 386 -4.15 14.38 -0.13
CA PRO A 386 -5.22 14.77 0.79
C PRO A 386 -5.99 13.55 1.34
N GLU A 387 -6.15 12.48 0.58
CA GLU A 387 -6.72 11.21 1.03
C GLU A 387 -5.84 10.45 2.06
N LYS A 388 -4.62 10.94 2.29
CA LYS A 388 -3.67 10.46 3.31
C LYS A 388 -3.28 11.53 4.33
N SER A 389 -3.92 12.70 4.29
CA SER A 389 -3.64 13.84 5.17
C SER A 389 -4.68 14.00 6.29
N GLY A 390 -5.35 12.90 6.69
CA GLY A 390 -6.37 12.89 7.74
C GLY A 390 -7.52 13.89 7.50
N GLU A 391 -8.08 14.40 8.60
CA GLU A 391 -9.23 15.31 8.58
C GLU A 391 -9.01 16.60 7.77
N PHE A 392 -7.80 17.18 7.78
CA PHE A 392 -7.50 18.33 6.94
C PHE A 392 -7.61 17.98 5.45
N GLY A 393 -7.04 16.84 5.05
CA GLY A 393 -7.10 16.38 3.66
C GLY A 393 -8.51 16.01 3.21
N LEU A 394 -9.32 15.42 4.09
CA LEU A 394 -10.76 15.22 3.85
C LEU A 394 -11.51 16.57 3.70
N SER A 395 -11.13 17.59 4.47
CA SER A 395 -11.70 18.94 4.35
C SER A 395 -11.34 19.60 3.01
N LEU A 396 -10.09 19.49 2.55
CA LEU A 396 -9.66 19.97 1.23
C LEU A 396 -10.46 19.31 0.10
N LEU A 397 -10.61 17.97 0.16
CA LEU A 397 -11.44 17.24 -0.80
C LEU A 397 -12.90 17.71 -0.75
N ARG A 398 -13.48 17.93 0.44
CA ARG A 398 -14.84 18.46 0.57
C ARG A 398 -14.98 19.84 -0.09
N ASN A 399 -14.04 20.75 0.16
CA ASN A 399 -14.06 22.10 -0.41
C ASN A 399 -13.99 22.09 -1.95
N PHE A 400 -13.24 21.15 -2.55
CA PHE A 400 -13.20 20.97 -4.01
C PHE A 400 -14.49 20.35 -4.57
N LEU A 401 -15.03 19.32 -3.89
CA LEU A 401 -16.20 18.57 -4.38
C LEU A 401 -17.52 19.34 -4.21
N ASP A 402 -17.66 20.09 -3.12
CA ASP A 402 -18.76 21.03 -2.89
C ASP A 402 -18.25 22.39 -2.41
N PRO A 403 -17.93 23.30 -3.36
CA PRO A 403 -17.51 24.66 -3.06
C PRO A 403 -18.53 25.47 -2.26
N SER A 404 -19.80 25.06 -2.17
CA SER A 404 -20.78 25.77 -1.33
C SER A 404 -20.53 25.57 0.17
N THR A 405 -19.78 24.53 0.53
CA THR A 405 -19.34 24.25 1.91
C THR A 405 -17.99 24.89 2.27
N ALA A 406 -17.27 25.44 1.28
CA ALA A 406 -15.96 26.02 1.52
C ALA A 406 -16.05 27.22 2.49
N PRO A 407 -15.17 27.29 3.52
CA PRO A 407 -15.21 28.37 4.49
C PRO A 407 -14.83 29.70 3.82
N LYS A 408 -15.76 30.66 3.82
CA LYS A 408 -15.52 32.03 3.33
C LYS A 408 -14.23 32.60 3.95
N LYS A 409 -13.32 33.05 3.09
CA LYS A 409 -11.96 33.56 3.38
C LYS A 409 -11.74 34.00 4.84
N LYS A 410 -11.09 33.14 5.63
CA LYS A 410 -10.51 33.52 6.93
C LYS A 410 -9.16 34.21 6.70
N LYS A 411 -8.79 35.15 7.57
CA LYS A 411 -7.42 35.70 7.59
C LYS A 411 -6.39 34.57 7.71
N LEU A 412 -5.27 34.69 6.99
CA LEU A 412 -4.11 33.84 7.21
C LEU A 412 -3.69 33.93 8.69
N ALA A 413 -3.71 32.79 9.37
CA ALA A 413 -2.95 32.59 10.61
C ALA A 413 -1.53 32.19 10.23
N ASN A 414 -0.53 32.72 10.94
CA ASN A 414 0.84 32.20 10.82
C ASN A 414 0.87 30.77 11.38
N GLY A 415 1.46 29.86 10.62
CA GLY A 415 1.41 28.44 10.90
C GLY A 415 2.13 28.02 12.17
N LYS A 416 1.60 26.97 12.83
CA LYS A 416 2.30 26.22 13.88
C LYS A 416 3.19 25.12 13.32
N ALA A 417 2.82 24.56 12.17
CA ALA A 417 3.65 23.65 11.41
C ALA A 417 4.74 24.47 10.67
N SER A 418 5.99 24.02 10.75
CA SER A 418 7.15 24.76 10.24
C SER A 418 8.07 23.92 9.35
N THR A 419 8.17 22.60 9.60
CA THR A 419 9.09 21.69 8.92
C THR A 419 8.49 20.28 8.73
N LEU A 420 9.30 19.32 8.27
CA LEU A 420 8.93 17.90 8.21
C LEU A 420 8.85 17.32 9.64
N ALA A 421 7.63 17.01 10.07
CA ALA A 421 7.35 16.38 11.35
C ALA A 421 7.97 14.97 11.45
N LYS A 422 8.48 14.62 12.64
CA LYS A 422 8.84 13.26 13.00
C LYS A 422 7.57 12.39 13.05
N ARG A 423 7.62 11.21 12.42
CA ARG A 423 6.48 10.29 12.36
C ARG A 423 6.44 9.33 13.54
N VAL A 424 5.24 9.12 14.09
CA VAL A 424 4.93 8.02 15.01
C VAL A 424 4.07 6.99 14.27
N ILE A 425 4.66 5.82 14.00
CA ILE A 425 4.06 4.72 13.24
C ILE A 425 3.51 3.67 14.21
N ALA A 426 2.23 3.33 14.06
CA ALA A 426 1.61 2.24 14.80
C ALA A 426 1.69 0.95 13.98
N CYS A 427 2.16 -0.14 14.57
CA CYS A 427 2.33 -1.41 13.89
C CYS A 427 1.52 -2.52 14.55
N LEU A 428 0.91 -3.42 13.77
CA LEU A 428 0.21 -4.61 14.24
C LEU A 428 0.62 -5.88 13.47
N ASP A 429 0.89 -6.97 14.20
CA ASP A 429 1.07 -8.29 13.61
C ASP A 429 -0.29 -8.89 13.27
N VAL A 430 -0.49 -9.39 12.06
CA VAL A 430 -1.70 -10.11 11.64
C VAL A 430 -1.39 -11.61 11.52
N ARG A 431 -2.01 -12.43 12.37
CA ARG A 431 -1.91 -13.91 12.38
C ARG A 431 -3.26 -14.54 12.05
N ALA A 432 -3.24 -15.79 11.59
CA ALA A 432 -4.41 -16.67 11.65
C ALA A 432 -4.35 -17.48 12.95
N ASN A 433 -5.47 -17.57 13.69
CA ASN A 433 -5.59 -18.48 14.84
C ASN A 433 -5.95 -19.91 14.39
N ASP A 434 -6.08 -20.85 15.34
CA ASP A 434 -6.40 -22.26 15.07
C ASP A 434 -7.76 -22.47 14.36
N LYS A 435 -8.65 -21.47 14.40
CA LYS A 435 -9.95 -21.47 13.70
C LYS A 435 -9.87 -20.83 12.30
N GLY A 436 -8.70 -20.34 11.89
CA GLY A 436 -8.50 -19.59 10.64
C GLY A 436 -9.01 -18.14 10.68
N GLU A 437 -9.30 -17.60 11.87
CA GLU A 437 -9.69 -16.20 12.06
C GLU A 437 -8.46 -15.30 12.09
N LEU A 438 -8.56 -14.09 11.54
CA LEU A 438 -7.45 -13.12 11.62
C LEU A 438 -7.46 -12.40 12.98
N VAL A 439 -6.34 -12.51 13.69
CA VAL A 439 -6.13 -11.94 15.02
C VAL A 439 -4.87 -11.09 15.06
N VAL A 440 -4.84 -10.16 16.01
CA VAL A 440 -3.68 -9.31 16.29
C VAL A 440 -2.94 -9.82 17.52
N THR A 441 -1.61 -9.80 17.51
CA THR A 441 -0.78 -10.38 18.58
C THR A 441 0.58 -9.69 18.74
N LYS A 442 0.99 -9.27 19.95
CA LYS A 442 2.41 -9.35 20.38
C LYS A 442 2.55 -9.12 21.90
N GLY A 443 3.06 -10.13 22.60
CA GLY A 443 3.25 -10.11 24.06
C GLY A 443 1.98 -10.52 24.82
N ASP A 444 2.01 -11.75 25.35
CA ASP A 444 1.16 -12.39 26.37
C ASP A 444 -0.38 -12.16 26.44
N GLN A 445 -1.10 -13.29 26.50
CA GLN A 445 -2.43 -13.48 27.09
C GLN A 445 -3.63 -12.64 26.61
N TYR A 446 -3.62 -12.04 25.43
CA TYR A 446 -4.88 -11.73 24.73
C TYR A 446 -5.44 -12.97 24.02
N ASP A 447 -5.94 -13.91 24.82
CA ASP A 447 -6.72 -15.07 24.36
C ASP A 447 -8.15 -14.60 23.99
N VAL A 448 -8.30 -14.01 22.81
CA VAL A 448 -9.52 -13.29 22.38
C VAL A 448 -10.66 -14.25 21.97
N ARG A 449 -11.00 -15.20 22.85
CA ARG A 449 -12.11 -16.16 22.70
C ARG A 449 -13.44 -15.46 22.93
N GLU A 450 -14.09 -15.08 21.83
CA GLU A 450 -15.52 -14.80 21.84
C GLU A 450 -16.31 -16.10 22.01
N HIS A 451 -17.20 -16.13 23.00
CA HIS A 451 -18.16 -17.20 23.23
C HIS A 451 -19.48 -16.90 22.50
N THR A 452 -19.62 -17.38 21.25
CA THR A 452 -20.92 -17.42 20.56
C THR A 452 -21.05 -18.67 19.70
N ASP A 453 -22.09 -19.46 19.97
CA ASP A 453 -22.47 -20.62 19.17
C ASP A 453 -23.17 -20.20 17.86
N GLY A 454 -22.77 -20.80 16.73
CA GLY A 454 -23.47 -20.67 15.46
C GLY A 454 -22.55 -20.58 14.24
N HIS A 455 -22.69 -21.52 13.30
CA HIS A 455 -21.88 -21.58 12.09
C HIS A 455 -22.12 -20.38 11.14
N LYS A 456 -21.30 -19.31 11.22
CA LYS A 456 -20.91 -18.43 10.08
C LYS A 456 -19.78 -17.42 10.40
N VAL A 457 -18.67 -17.55 9.66
CA VAL A 457 -17.73 -16.49 9.15
C VAL A 457 -16.79 -15.71 10.11
N ARG A 458 -15.48 -15.91 9.85
CA ARG A 458 -14.30 -15.02 9.98
C ARG A 458 -14.50 -13.67 10.72
N ASN A 459 -13.96 -13.55 11.94
CA ASN A 459 -13.82 -12.27 12.64
C ASN A 459 -12.66 -11.44 12.03
N LEU A 460 -12.98 -10.63 11.02
CA LEU A 460 -12.06 -9.66 10.39
C LEU A 460 -12.02 -8.29 11.12
N GLY A 461 -12.84 -8.09 12.15
CA GLY A 461 -12.97 -6.80 12.84
C GLY A 461 -11.71 -6.42 13.61
N LYS A 462 -11.09 -7.37 14.31
CA LYS A 462 -9.98 -7.08 15.26
C LYS A 462 -8.80 -6.30 14.65
N PRO A 463 -8.21 -6.67 13.49
CA PRO A 463 -7.15 -5.86 12.88
C PRO A 463 -7.64 -4.53 12.30
N VAL A 464 -8.85 -4.50 11.74
CA VAL A 464 -9.44 -3.33 11.05
C VAL A 464 -9.83 -2.24 12.04
N ASP A 465 -10.52 -2.62 13.11
CA ASP A 465 -10.99 -1.69 14.14
C ASP A 465 -9.81 -1.19 14.99
N LEU A 466 -8.76 -2.00 15.20
CA LEU A 466 -7.52 -1.54 15.82
C LEU A 466 -6.77 -0.53 14.92
N ALA A 467 -6.68 -0.78 13.60
CA ALA A 467 -6.10 0.19 12.67
C ALA A 467 -6.90 1.51 12.64
N GLY A 468 -8.24 1.43 12.72
CA GLY A 468 -9.11 2.59 12.92
C GLY A 468 -8.87 3.31 14.25
N GLN A 469 -8.65 2.56 15.33
CA GLN A 469 -8.31 3.15 16.63
C GLN A 469 -6.96 3.86 16.59
N TYR A 470 -5.93 3.28 15.95
CA TYR A 470 -4.63 3.95 15.78
C TYR A 470 -4.72 5.24 14.98
N TYR A 471 -5.53 5.28 13.91
CA TYR A 471 -5.82 6.53 13.20
C TYR A 471 -6.42 7.59 14.14
N ASN A 472 -7.45 7.21 14.90
CA ASN A 472 -8.14 8.11 15.85
C ASN A 472 -7.24 8.55 17.03
N ASP A 473 -6.34 7.68 17.49
CA ASP A 473 -5.36 7.97 18.55
C ASP A 473 -4.18 8.83 18.04
N GLY A 474 -4.17 9.18 16.75
CA GLY A 474 -3.23 10.12 16.14
C GLY A 474 -2.02 9.49 15.44
N ALA A 475 -2.06 8.21 15.04
CA ALA A 475 -0.98 7.61 14.26
C ALA A 475 -0.70 8.38 12.95
N ASP A 476 0.57 8.46 12.56
CA ASP A 476 0.98 9.10 11.30
C ASP A 476 1.02 8.14 10.12
N GLU A 477 1.01 6.84 10.41
CA GLU A 477 1.06 5.71 9.48
C GLU A 477 0.68 4.45 10.26
N VAL A 478 0.02 3.48 9.60
CA VAL A 478 -0.33 2.18 10.18
C VAL A 478 0.33 1.05 9.39
N SER A 479 1.14 0.24 10.07
CA SER A 479 1.86 -0.90 9.49
C SER A 479 1.22 -2.23 9.88
N PHE A 480 0.95 -3.08 8.89
CA PHE A 480 0.47 -4.46 9.08
C PHE A 480 1.59 -5.45 8.76
N LEU A 481 2.02 -6.22 9.76
CA LEU A 481 2.96 -7.34 9.54
C LEU A 481 2.16 -8.62 9.33
N ASN A 482 1.96 -8.96 8.06
CA ASN A 482 1.31 -10.20 7.62
C ASN A 482 2.25 -11.39 7.84
N ILE A 483 2.09 -12.04 8.99
CA ILE A 483 2.78 -13.27 9.37
C ILE A 483 1.86 -14.49 9.28
N THR A 484 0.79 -14.38 8.48
CA THR A 484 -0.13 -15.50 8.22
C THR A 484 0.54 -16.59 7.37
N GLY A 485 0.14 -17.84 7.61
CA GLY A 485 0.72 -19.02 6.94
C GLY A 485 0.18 -19.31 5.53
N PHE A 486 -0.59 -18.41 4.91
CA PHE A 486 -1.28 -18.64 3.62
C PHE A 486 -0.32 -18.57 2.41
N ARG A 487 0.70 -19.41 2.40
CA ARG A 487 1.82 -19.38 1.43
C ARG A 487 1.42 -19.81 0.01
N ASP A 488 0.35 -20.57 -0.11
CA ASP A 488 -0.05 -21.27 -1.34
C ASP A 488 -1.48 -20.88 -1.80
N CYS A 489 -2.11 -19.89 -1.14
CA CYS A 489 -3.46 -19.44 -1.43
C CYS A 489 -3.51 -18.47 -2.63
N PRO A 490 -4.56 -18.49 -3.48
CA PRO A 490 -4.74 -17.54 -4.57
C PRO A 490 -4.71 -16.09 -4.08
N LEU A 491 -4.00 -15.23 -4.83
CA LEU A 491 -3.67 -13.85 -4.40
C LEU A 491 -4.89 -13.01 -3.98
N GLY A 492 -6.01 -13.14 -4.69
CA GLY A 492 -7.24 -12.39 -4.40
C GLY A 492 -8.01 -12.85 -3.16
N ASP A 493 -7.74 -14.08 -2.69
CA ASP A 493 -8.40 -14.70 -1.54
C ASP A 493 -7.61 -14.57 -0.23
N LEU A 494 -6.37 -14.06 -0.30
CA LEU A 494 -5.54 -13.78 0.87
C LEU A 494 -6.30 -12.91 1.90
N PRO A 495 -6.52 -13.38 3.14
CA PRO A 495 -7.29 -12.63 4.13
C PRO A 495 -6.75 -11.22 4.43
N MET A 496 -5.43 -11.01 4.29
CA MET A 496 -4.78 -9.70 4.44
C MET A 496 -5.28 -8.66 3.41
N ILE A 497 -5.65 -9.08 2.21
CA ILE A 497 -6.24 -8.22 1.18
C ILE A 497 -7.57 -7.64 1.67
N GLN A 498 -8.39 -8.44 2.36
CA GLN A 498 -9.65 -7.94 2.94
C GLN A 498 -9.40 -6.99 4.12
N VAL A 499 -8.40 -7.26 4.97
CA VAL A 499 -8.01 -6.35 6.07
C VAL A 499 -7.66 -4.96 5.53
N LEU A 500 -6.83 -4.87 4.49
CA LEU A 500 -6.49 -3.58 3.86
C LEU A 500 -7.70 -2.92 3.22
N ARG A 501 -8.57 -3.69 2.55
CA ARG A 501 -9.78 -3.16 1.93
C ARG A 501 -10.70 -2.51 2.96
N TYR A 502 -10.96 -3.16 4.09
CA TYR A 502 -11.81 -2.59 5.15
C TYR A 502 -11.10 -1.50 5.97
N SER A 503 -9.79 -1.61 6.21
CA SER A 503 -9.04 -0.57 6.93
C SER A 503 -8.99 0.74 6.14
N SER A 504 -8.74 0.67 4.84
CA SER A 504 -8.71 1.83 3.93
C SER A 504 -10.07 2.53 3.74
N GLU A 505 -11.18 1.97 4.24
CA GLU A 505 -12.49 2.65 4.25
C GLU A 505 -12.67 3.61 5.43
N LYS A 506 -11.85 3.46 6.50
CA LYS A 506 -11.91 4.26 7.73
C LYS A 506 -10.61 5.04 8.03
N VAL A 507 -9.47 4.58 7.50
CA VAL A 507 -8.14 5.11 7.83
C VAL A 507 -7.59 5.98 6.69
N PHE A 508 -7.47 7.28 6.96
CA PHE A 508 -7.01 8.32 6.01
C PHE A 508 -5.57 8.79 6.28
N VAL A 509 -4.72 7.83 6.66
CA VAL A 509 -3.25 7.96 6.75
C VAL A 509 -2.60 6.81 5.95
N PRO A 510 -1.27 6.83 5.72
CA PRO A 510 -0.57 5.77 5.01
C PRO A 510 -0.73 4.40 5.66
N LEU A 511 -0.95 3.39 4.82
CA LEU A 511 -1.02 1.98 5.20
C LEU A 511 0.17 1.22 4.59
N THR A 512 0.98 0.60 5.44
CA THR A 512 2.13 -0.21 5.02
C THR A 512 1.83 -1.68 5.28
N VAL A 513 2.13 -2.58 4.32
CA VAL A 513 1.96 -4.03 4.51
C VAL A 513 3.27 -4.77 4.29
N GLY A 514 3.72 -5.53 5.29
CA GLY A 514 4.90 -6.39 5.21
C GLY A 514 4.54 -7.86 5.29
N GLY A 515 5.34 -8.72 4.65
CA GLY A 515 5.17 -10.18 4.71
C GLY A 515 4.32 -10.77 3.58
N GLY A 516 4.91 -11.73 2.85
CA GLY A 516 4.29 -12.38 1.69
C GLY A 516 4.54 -11.71 0.34
N ILE A 517 5.14 -10.52 0.29
CA ILE A 517 5.49 -9.82 -0.95
C ILE A 517 6.77 -10.43 -1.54
N ARG A 518 6.59 -11.42 -2.41
CA ARG A 518 7.65 -12.17 -3.13
C ARG A 518 7.04 -12.90 -4.32
N ASP A 519 7.88 -13.42 -5.20
CA ASP A 519 7.46 -14.38 -6.23
C ASP A 519 6.94 -15.68 -5.56
N TYR A 520 5.79 -16.18 -6.02
CA TYR A 520 5.23 -17.47 -5.58
C TYR A 520 4.32 -18.11 -6.63
N THR A 521 3.96 -19.38 -6.39
CA THR A 521 2.99 -20.12 -7.19
C THR A 521 1.89 -20.60 -6.24
N ASP A 522 0.62 -20.41 -6.61
CA ASP A 522 -0.52 -20.85 -5.79
C ASP A 522 -0.84 -22.35 -5.95
N GLU A 523 -1.78 -22.84 -5.14
CA GLU A 523 -2.29 -24.21 -5.16
C GLU A 523 -2.90 -24.65 -6.50
N ASN A 524 -3.28 -23.70 -7.36
CA ASN A 524 -3.80 -23.95 -8.71
C ASN A 524 -2.68 -23.98 -9.76
N GLY A 525 -1.41 -23.82 -9.36
CA GLY A 525 -0.26 -23.77 -10.25
C GLY A 525 -0.06 -22.44 -10.96
N ARG A 526 -0.79 -21.38 -10.59
CA ARG A 526 -0.58 -20.05 -11.15
C ARG A 526 0.60 -19.36 -10.47
N TYR A 527 1.60 -19.02 -11.26
CA TYR A 527 2.70 -18.15 -10.86
C TYR A 527 2.23 -16.70 -10.73
N TYR A 528 2.73 -16.02 -9.69
CA TYR A 528 2.61 -14.58 -9.47
C TYR A 528 3.99 -14.00 -9.23
N SER A 529 4.32 -12.95 -9.97
CA SER A 529 5.49 -12.11 -9.69
C SER A 529 5.28 -11.26 -8.43
N SER A 530 6.36 -10.94 -7.72
CA SER A 530 6.37 -9.97 -6.61
C SER A 530 5.76 -8.62 -6.99
N LEU A 531 5.88 -8.20 -8.25
CA LEU A 531 5.20 -7.02 -8.79
C LEU A 531 3.66 -7.18 -8.82
N GLU A 532 3.13 -8.31 -9.30
CA GLU A 532 1.68 -8.59 -9.27
C GLU A 532 1.15 -8.67 -7.83
N VAL A 533 1.91 -9.29 -6.93
CA VAL A 533 1.57 -9.37 -5.49
C VAL A 533 1.49 -7.97 -4.88
N ALA A 534 2.51 -7.13 -5.10
CA ALA A 534 2.52 -5.75 -4.64
C ALA A 534 1.37 -4.93 -5.27
N ALA A 535 1.11 -5.11 -6.56
CA ALA A 535 0.01 -4.43 -7.26
C ALA A 535 -1.36 -4.74 -6.63
N GLU A 536 -1.65 -5.99 -6.28
CA GLU A 536 -2.92 -6.34 -5.62
C GLU A 536 -3.01 -5.78 -4.18
N TYR A 537 -1.88 -5.75 -3.45
CA TYR A 537 -1.81 -5.07 -2.16
C TYR A 537 -2.09 -3.55 -2.28
N PHE A 538 -1.50 -2.86 -3.26
CA PHE A 538 -1.77 -1.44 -3.51
C PHE A 538 -3.23 -1.17 -3.92
N ARG A 539 -3.78 -1.97 -4.84
CA ARG A 539 -5.19 -1.87 -5.28
C ARG A 539 -6.18 -2.14 -4.14
N SER A 540 -5.73 -2.87 -3.11
CA SER A 540 -6.50 -3.22 -1.93
C SER A 540 -6.38 -2.21 -0.78
N GLY A 541 -5.52 -1.19 -0.89
CA GLY A 541 -5.48 -0.05 0.03
C GLY A 541 -4.15 0.17 0.75
N ALA A 542 -3.12 -0.66 0.50
CA ALA A 542 -1.76 -0.34 0.94
C ALA A 542 -1.18 0.81 0.10
N ASP A 543 -0.31 1.63 0.69
CA ASP A 543 0.46 2.67 0.01
C ASP A 543 1.93 2.27 -0.15
N LYS A 544 2.42 1.40 0.76
CA LYS A 544 3.79 0.87 0.76
C LYS A 544 3.79 -0.62 1.04
N VAL A 545 4.73 -1.35 0.44
CA VAL A 545 5.00 -2.76 0.74
C VAL A 545 6.35 -2.91 1.44
N SER A 546 6.42 -3.79 2.43
CA SER A 546 7.63 -4.06 3.21
C SER A 546 8.22 -5.43 2.88
N ILE A 547 9.45 -5.41 2.38
CA ILE A 547 10.20 -6.57 1.88
C ILE A 547 11.22 -6.99 2.94
N GLY A 548 11.13 -8.23 3.41
CA GLY A 548 12.04 -8.80 4.40
C GLY A 548 13.12 -9.69 3.76
N SER A 549 12.98 -11.00 3.90
CA SER A 549 14.03 -11.96 3.50
C SER A 549 14.48 -11.90 2.04
N ASP A 550 13.58 -11.52 1.11
CA ASP A 550 13.94 -11.37 -0.31
C ASP A 550 14.94 -10.22 -0.55
N ALA A 551 14.86 -9.15 0.25
CA ALA A 551 15.80 -8.04 0.20
C ALA A 551 17.22 -8.48 0.60
N VAL A 552 17.34 -9.42 1.54
CA VAL A 552 18.64 -9.97 1.96
C VAL A 552 19.27 -10.80 0.84
N TYR A 553 18.49 -11.64 0.16
CA TYR A 553 18.98 -12.41 -0.99
C TYR A 553 19.34 -11.52 -2.18
N ALA A 554 18.53 -10.47 -2.44
CA ALA A 554 18.82 -9.47 -3.47
C ALA A 554 20.11 -8.71 -3.18
N ALA A 555 20.33 -8.28 -1.93
CA ALA A 555 21.57 -7.63 -1.51
C ALA A 555 22.79 -8.55 -1.58
N GLU A 556 22.69 -9.81 -1.13
CA GLU A 556 23.77 -10.80 -1.28
C GLU A 556 24.15 -11.00 -2.76
N ALA A 557 23.17 -11.04 -3.67
CA ALA A 557 23.42 -11.17 -5.10
C ALA A 557 24.01 -9.89 -5.72
N TYR A 558 23.54 -8.73 -5.28
CA TYR A 558 24.06 -7.43 -5.71
C TYR A 558 25.51 -7.21 -5.27
N LEU A 559 25.84 -7.42 -3.99
CA LEU A 559 27.20 -7.25 -3.45
C LEU A 559 28.22 -8.19 -4.10
N LYS A 560 27.82 -9.39 -4.52
CA LYS A 560 28.68 -10.33 -5.25
C LYS A 560 28.97 -9.93 -6.70
N THR A 561 28.14 -9.08 -7.31
CA THR A 561 28.19 -8.80 -8.77
C THR A 561 28.41 -7.32 -9.12
N GLY A 562 28.00 -6.41 -8.24
CA GLY A 562 27.91 -4.96 -8.51
C GLY A 562 26.80 -4.57 -9.50
N VAL A 563 25.97 -5.52 -9.95
CA VAL A 563 25.05 -5.33 -11.08
C VAL A 563 23.59 -5.40 -10.65
N LYS A 564 22.83 -4.34 -10.96
CA LYS A 564 21.37 -4.32 -10.86
C LYS A 564 20.78 -5.27 -11.91
N THR A 565 20.04 -6.27 -11.48
CA THR A 565 19.50 -7.33 -12.33
C THR A 565 18.19 -6.97 -13.02
N GLY A 566 17.47 -5.98 -12.48
CA GLY A 566 16.09 -5.66 -12.82
C GLY A 566 15.07 -6.73 -12.42
N LYS A 567 15.46 -7.72 -11.59
CA LYS A 567 14.66 -8.91 -11.26
C LYS A 567 14.34 -9.06 -9.78
N SER A 568 15.05 -8.41 -8.86
CA SER A 568 14.65 -8.47 -7.45
C SER A 568 13.30 -7.78 -7.24
N SER A 569 12.57 -8.19 -6.20
CA SER A 569 11.30 -7.55 -5.84
C SER A 569 11.44 -6.02 -5.64
N ILE A 570 12.54 -5.58 -5.02
CA ILE A 570 12.87 -4.16 -4.84
C ILE A 570 12.94 -3.45 -6.20
N GLU A 571 13.73 -3.96 -7.14
CA GLU A 571 13.92 -3.35 -8.47
C GLU A 571 12.61 -3.34 -9.28
N GLN A 572 11.85 -4.44 -9.25
CA GLN A 572 10.61 -4.56 -10.01
C GLN A 572 9.54 -3.56 -9.50
N ILE A 573 9.35 -3.50 -8.18
CA ILE A 573 8.29 -2.69 -7.56
C ILE A 573 8.65 -1.20 -7.61
N SER A 574 9.89 -0.83 -7.26
CA SER A 574 10.35 0.56 -7.28
C SER A 574 10.35 1.17 -8.69
N ARG A 575 10.65 0.38 -9.73
CA ARG A 575 10.60 0.85 -11.13
C ARG A 575 9.20 1.28 -11.58
N VAL A 576 8.14 0.66 -11.06
CA VAL A 576 6.74 0.94 -11.45
C VAL A 576 6.08 1.95 -10.52
N TYR A 577 6.27 1.78 -9.20
CA TYR A 577 5.58 2.55 -8.17
C TYR A 577 6.44 3.66 -7.53
N GLY A 578 7.71 3.76 -7.92
CA GLY A 578 8.72 4.62 -7.34
C GLY A 578 9.32 4.05 -6.05
N ASN A 579 10.54 4.46 -5.69
CA ASN A 579 11.23 4.01 -4.47
C ASN A 579 10.35 4.13 -3.23
N GLN A 580 9.58 5.23 -3.12
CA GLN A 580 8.70 5.53 -1.99
C GLN A 580 7.65 4.45 -1.66
N ALA A 581 7.35 3.54 -2.59
CA ALA A 581 6.42 2.43 -2.38
C ALA A 581 7.09 1.18 -1.75
N VAL A 582 8.42 1.15 -1.66
CA VAL A 582 9.22 0.01 -1.21
C VAL A 582 9.93 0.33 0.11
N VAL A 583 9.45 -0.31 1.17
CA VAL A 583 10.12 -0.37 2.49
C VAL A 583 10.91 -1.67 2.57
N VAL A 584 12.11 -1.65 3.18
CA VAL A 584 12.86 -2.88 3.49
C VAL A 584 12.90 -3.10 4.99
N SER A 585 12.41 -4.25 5.45
CA SER A 585 12.47 -4.69 6.84
C SER A 585 13.81 -5.36 7.09
N VAL A 586 14.66 -4.72 7.88
CA VAL A 586 15.96 -5.25 8.31
C VAL A 586 15.82 -5.80 9.72
N ASP A 587 16.15 -7.08 9.89
CA ASP A 587 16.08 -7.82 11.16
C ASP A 587 17.50 -8.20 11.62
N PRO A 588 18.27 -7.28 12.23
CA PRO A 588 19.63 -7.51 12.67
C PRO A 588 19.70 -8.06 14.10
N ARG A 589 20.80 -8.78 14.38
CA ARG A 589 21.24 -9.17 15.72
C ARG A 589 22.66 -8.67 15.95
N ARG A 590 22.93 -8.14 17.14
CA ARG A 590 24.28 -7.70 17.56
C ARG A 590 25.19 -8.92 17.77
N VAL A 591 26.38 -8.88 17.19
CA VAL A 591 27.42 -9.91 17.35
C VAL A 591 28.72 -9.23 17.77
N TYR A 592 29.19 -9.54 18.98
CA TYR A 592 30.39 -8.98 19.58
C TYR A 592 31.67 -9.65 19.04
N ILE A 593 32.74 -8.86 18.88
CA ILE A 593 34.06 -9.25 18.38
C ILE A 593 35.17 -8.43 19.06
N ASN A 594 36.40 -8.96 19.15
CA ASN A 594 37.51 -8.28 19.85
C ASN A 594 38.23 -7.26 18.96
N SER A 595 38.35 -7.55 17.67
CA SER A 595 38.89 -6.65 16.64
C SER A 595 37.87 -6.44 15.52
N PRO A 596 37.77 -5.23 14.92
CA PRO A 596 36.95 -5.01 13.73
C PRO A 596 37.38 -5.87 12.52
N ASP A 597 38.63 -6.36 12.49
CA ASP A 597 39.15 -7.19 11.40
C ASP A 597 38.71 -8.67 11.47
N GLU A 598 37.96 -9.08 12.49
CA GLU A 598 37.43 -10.45 12.61
C GLU A 598 36.32 -10.77 11.59
N VAL A 599 35.74 -9.75 10.96
CA VAL A 599 34.67 -9.88 9.96
C VAL A 599 34.89 -8.94 8.79
N GLU A 600 34.45 -9.35 7.59
CA GLU A 600 34.51 -8.53 6.38
C GLU A 600 33.47 -7.38 6.38
N PHE A 601 32.57 -7.35 7.35
CA PHE A 601 31.44 -6.42 7.46
C PHE A 601 31.73 -5.26 8.41
N LYS A 602 30.97 -4.17 8.29
CA LYS A 602 31.14 -2.98 9.09
C LYS A 602 30.86 -3.23 10.58
N ALA A 603 31.94 -3.39 11.35
CA ALA A 603 31.91 -3.32 12.80
C ALA A 603 31.98 -1.87 13.31
N LEU A 604 31.41 -1.63 14.50
CA LEU A 604 31.57 -0.41 15.29
C LEU A 604 32.18 -0.73 16.66
N LYS A 605 32.82 0.27 17.28
CA LYS A 605 33.26 0.17 18.68
C LYS A 605 32.05 0.42 19.59
N THR A 606 31.72 -0.52 20.46
CA THR A 606 30.53 -0.41 21.32
C THR A 606 30.80 0.47 22.53
N VAL A 607 29.76 1.16 23.01
CA VAL A 607 29.79 1.91 24.27
C VAL A 607 29.83 0.94 25.46
N THR A 608 29.05 -0.13 25.40
CA THR A 608 29.04 -1.22 26.39
C THR A 608 29.84 -2.40 25.84
N PRO A 609 30.88 -2.88 26.54
CA PRO A 609 31.62 -4.09 26.13
C PRO A 609 30.72 -5.34 26.10
N GLY A 610 31.12 -6.32 25.29
CA GLY A 610 30.47 -7.62 25.22
C GLY A 610 30.67 -8.48 26.49
N PRO A 611 29.96 -9.63 26.58
CA PRO A 611 29.99 -10.50 27.76
C PRO A 611 31.37 -11.03 28.16
N HIS A 612 32.33 -11.04 27.24
CA HIS A 612 33.71 -11.50 27.45
C HIS A 612 34.74 -10.35 27.35
N GLY A 613 34.28 -9.10 27.33
CA GLY A 613 35.13 -7.90 27.23
C GLY A 613 35.40 -7.42 25.81
N GLU A 614 34.68 -7.95 24.82
CA GLU A 614 34.73 -7.53 23.42
C GLU A 614 34.43 -6.03 23.31
N GLN A 615 35.24 -5.28 22.56
CA GLN A 615 35.07 -3.82 22.42
C GLN A 615 34.34 -3.40 21.13
N TYR A 616 34.06 -4.36 20.25
CA TYR A 616 33.45 -4.10 18.94
C TYR A 616 32.24 -5.01 18.74
N ALA A 617 31.32 -4.57 17.88
CA ALA A 617 30.23 -5.41 17.40
C ALA A 617 29.90 -5.07 15.95
N TRP A 618 29.36 -6.06 15.25
CA TRP A 618 28.67 -5.88 13.98
C TRP A 618 27.23 -6.38 14.10
N TYR A 619 26.39 -6.05 13.14
CA TYR A 619 24.96 -6.35 13.18
C TYR A 619 24.62 -7.35 12.08
N GLN A 620 24.59 -8.63 12.43
CA GLN A 620 24.29 -9.70 11.48
C GLN A 620 22.81 -9.68 11.09
N CYS A 621 22.53 -9.60 9.79
CA CYS A 621 21.15 -9.70 9.29
C CYS A 621 20.61 -11.13 9.37
N THR A 622 19.29 -11.23 9.53
CA THR A 622 18.57 -12.51 9.55
C THR A 622 17.49 -12.59 8.49
N VAL A 623 17.07 -13.82 8.18
CA VAL A 623 15.95 -14.13 7.30
C VAL A 623 14.98 -15.09 8.00
N ASN A 624 13.88 -15.41 7.31
CA ASN A 624 12.83 -16.32 7.80
C ASN A 624 12.17 -15.85 9.11
N GLY A 625 12.22 -14.54 9.41
CA GLY A 625 11.72 -13.90 10.63
C GLY A 625 12.61 -14.19 11.83
N GLY A 626 13.85 -13.68 11.83
CA GLY A 626 14.80 -13.80 12.95
C GLY A 626 15.46 -15.18 13.14
N ARG A 627 15.09 -16.20 12.34
CA ARG A 627 15.43 -17.61 12.59
C ARG A 627 16.73 -18.09 11.97
N GLU A 628 17.17 -17.46 10.89
CA GLU A 628 18.38 -17.84 10.15
C GLU A 628 19.28 -16.61 10.00
N GLY A 629 20.50 -16.67 10.54
CA GLY A 629 21.51 -15.63 10.34
C GLY A 629 22.16 -15.75 8.96
N ARG A 630 22.44 -14.61 8.32
CA ARG A 630 23.07 -14.53 7.00
C ARG A 630 24.48 -13.94 7.08
N PRO A 631 25.39 -14.26 6.15
CA PRO A 631 26.72 -13.64 6.08
C PRO A 631 26.61 -12.27 5.38
N ILE A 632 25.93 -11.32 6.02
CA ILE A 632 25.80 -9.93 5.59
C ILE A 632 25.45 -9.06 6.80
N GLY A 633 26.11 -7.90 6.92
CA GLY A 633 25.84 -6.92 7.96
C GLY A 633 24.70 -5.97 7.60
N ALA A 634 24.07 -5.38 8.62
CA ALA A 634 22.99 -4.42 8.45
C ALA A 634 23.42 -3.18 7.64
N TYR A 635 24.67 -2.77 7.77
CA TYR A 635 25.27 -1.66 7.01
C TYR A 635 25.31 -1.99 5.50
N GLU A 636 25.87 -3.14 5.15
CA GLU A 636 26.00 -3.59 3.76
C GLU A 636 24.64 -3.87 3.12
N LEU A 637 23.72 -4.50 3.87
CA LEU A 637 22.35 -4.69 3.44
C LEU A 637 21.67 -3.35 3.15
N SER A 638 21.74 -2.39 4.08
CA SER A 638 21.07 -1.09 3.96
C SER A 638 21.58 -0.28 2.76
N LYS A 639 22.90 -0.28 2.52
CA LYS A 639 23.52 0.28 1.30
C LYS A 639 23.00 -0.40 0.04
N ALA A 640 23.07 -1.73 -0.02
CA ALA A 640 22.69 -2.50 -1.19
C ALA A 640 21.21 -2.33 -1.57
N VAL A 641 20.30 -2.28 -0.59
CA VAL A 641 18.86 -2.14 -0.88
C VAL A 641 18.46 -0.72 -1.29
N GLU A 642 19.14 0.30 -0.77
CA GLU A 642 19.05 1.68 -1.27
C GLU A 642 19.44 1.72 -2.76
N ASP A 643 20.60 1.16 -3.12
CA ASP A 643 21.04 1.07 -4.52
C ASP A 643 20.04 0.30 -5.39
N LEU A 644 19.46 -0.79 -4.89
CA LEU A 644 18.44 -1.58 -5.63
C LEU A 644 17.09 -0.87 -5.80
N GLY A 645 16.85 0.26 -5.12
CA GLY A 645 15.65 1.09 -5.30
C GLY A 645 14.68 1.11 -4.12
N ALA A 646 15.08 0.68 -2.92
CA ALA A 646 14.29 0.92 -1.71
C ALA A 646 14.12 2.44 -1.49
N GLY A 647 13.00 2.84 -0.89
CA GLY A 647 12.72 4.23 -0.53
C GLY A 647 12.66 4.48 0.96
N GLU A 648 12.69 3.44 1.79
CA GLU A 648 12.65 3.54 3.25
C GLU A 648 13.16 2.25 3.90
N ILE A 649 13.85 2.37 5.04
CA ILE A 649 14.31 1.22 5.83
C ILE A 649 13.49 1.13 7.11
N LEU A 650 12.81 -0.01 7.32
CA LEU A 650 12.29 -0.41 8.62
C LEU A 650 13.37 -1.16 9.37
N LEU A 651 14.03 -0.47 10.31
CA LEU A 651 15.16 -1.01 11.06
C LEU A 651 14.68 -1.55 12.41
N ASN A 652 14.41 -2.86 12.46
CA ASN A 652 14.12 -3.57 13.70
C ASN A 652 15.42 -3.82 14.48
N CYS A 653 15.30 -4.33 15.70
CA CYS A 653 16.42 -4.85 16.47
C CYS A 653 15.96 -6.10 17.23
N ILE A 654 16.52 -7.27 16.88
CA ILE A 654 16.11 -8.54 17.50
C ILE A 654 16.37 -8.54 19.01
N ASP A 655 17.49 -7.94 19.43
CA ASP A 655 17.93 -7.94 20.83
C ASP A 655 17.10 -6.98 21.71
N CYS A 656 16.50 -5.94 21.12
CA CYS A 656 15.62 -4.99 21.82
C CYS A 656 14.13 -5.35 21.72
N ASP A 657 13.73 -6.28 20.82
CA ASP A 657 12.33 -6.58 20.57
C ASP A 657 11.62 -7.12 21.83
N GLY A 658 10.48 -6.52 22.16
CA GLY A 658 9.70 -6.84 23.36
C GLY A 658 10.32 -6.43 24.72
N GLN A 659 11.57 -5.94 24.77
CA GLN A 659 12.26 -5.66 26.05
C GLN A 659 11.74 -4.40 26.76
N GLY A 660 11.26 -3.41 26.01
CA GLY A 660 10.77 -2.14 26.56
C GLY A 660 11.85 -1.26 27.18
N GLN A 661 13.14 -1.48 26.87
CA GLN A 661 14.31 -0.79 27.45
C GLN A 661 14.87 0.36 26.60
N GLY A 662 14.18 0.72 25.50
CA GLY A 662 14.63 1.72 24.53
C GLY A 662 15.07 1.10 23.21
N PHE A 663 15.26 1.96 22.20
CA PHE A 663 15.77 1.56 20.89
C PHE A 663 17.29 1.38 20.90
N ASP A 664 17.85 0.55 20.00
CA ASP A 664 19.31 0.48 19.82
C ASP A 664 19.83 1.73 19.06
N ILE A 665 20.28 2.72 19.83
CA ILE A 665 20.82 3.98 19.33
C ILE A 665 22.10 3.78 18.49
N GLU A 666 22.94 2.79 18.81
CA GLU A 666 24.18 2.51 18.07
C GLU A 666 23.85 1.96 16.67
N LEU A 667 22.90 1.03 16.59
CA LEU A 667 22.37 0.48 15.34
C LEU A 667 21.69 1.56 14.49
N ILE A 668 20.76 2.32 15.07
CA ILE A 668 20.01 3.34 14.34
C ILE A 668 20.96 4.39 13.78
N LYS A 669 21.95 4.82 14.55
CA LYS A 669 22.97 5.76 14.09
C LYS A 669 23.84 5.17 12.98
N LEU A 670 24.33 3.93 13.13
CA LEU A 670 25.12 3.23 12.12
C LEU A 670 24.42 3.22 10.74
N ILE A 671 23.12 2.97 10.71
CA ILE A 671 22.36 2.85 9.45
C ILE A 671 21.88 4.21 8.95
N ALA A 672 21.31 5.06 9.80
CA ALA A 672 20.80 6.37 9.38
C ALA A 672 21.91 7.30 8.91
N ASP A 673 23.13 7.21 9.46
CA ASP A 673 24.27 7.99 8.96
C ASP A 673 24.90 7.37 7.68
N ALA A 674 24.49 6.15 7.29
CA ALA A 674 25.06 5.42 6.14
C ALA A 674 24.27 5.57 4.84
N VAL A 675 22.94 5.61 4.88
CA VAL A 675 22.07 5.67 3.69
C VAL A 675 21.53 7.09 3.44
N SER A 676 21.06 7.39 2.22
CA SER A 676 20.35 8.64 1.90
C SER A 676 18.82 8.51 1.94
N ILE A 677 18.25 7.30 2.05
CA ILE A 677 16.81 7.07 2.25
C ILE A 677 16.38 7.22 3.72
N PRO A 678 15.09 7.55 3.99
CA PRO A 678 14.52 7.54 5.34
C PRO A 678 14.71 6.22 6.12
N VAL A 679 14.96 6.34 7.43
CA VAL A 679 15.07 5.19 8.35
C VAL A 679 14.01 5.32 9.46
N ILE A 680 13.24 4.24 9.65
CA ILE A 680 12.29 4.04 10.74
C ILE A 680 13.01 3.25 11.84
N ALA A 681 13.10 3.82 13.04
CA ALA A 681 13.54 3.11 14.24
C ALA A 681 12.42 2.19 14.75
N SER A 682 12.72 0.91 14.99
CA SER A 682 11.77 -0.10 15.48
C SER A 682 12.43 -0.98 16.54
N SER A 683 11.59 -1.72 17.29
CA SER A 683 11.93 -2.58 18.44
C SER A 683 12.50 -1.85 19.67
N GLY A 684 11.94 -2.13 20.85
CA GLY A 684 12.46 -1.69 22.15
C GLY A 684 11.77 -0.50 22.83
N ALA A 685 10.91 0.24 22.11
CA ALA A 685 10.08 1.30 22.71
C ALA A 685 9.29 0.79 23.94
N GLY A 686 9.22 1.62 24.98
CA GLY A 686 8.71 1.24 26.30
C GLY A 686 8.07 2.40 27.08
N THR A 687 8.64 3.60 26.97
CA THR A 687 8.09 4.85 27.52
C THR A 687 8.06 5.95 26.44
N VAL A 688 7.56 7.15 26.77
CA VAL A 688 7.56 8.30 25.83
C VAL A 688 8.97 8.86 25.61
N GLU A 689 9.82 8.79 26.64
CA GLU A 689 11.20 9.30 26.63
C GLU A 689 12.08 8.52 25.64
N HIS A 690 11.78 7.23 25.41
CA HIS A 690 12.49 6.43 24.39
C HIS A 690 12.33 7.01 22.98
N PHE A 691 11.24 7.74 22.70
CA PHE A 691 11.05 8.41 21.41
C PHE A 691 11.84 9.71 21.31
N SER A 692 11.82 10.56 22.36
CA SER A 692 12.58 11.81 22.36
C SER A 692 14.08 11.54 22.34
N ASP A 693 14.56 10.59 23.15
CA ASP A 693 15.97 10.20 23.22
C ASP A 693 16.50 9.70 21.86
N MET A 694 15.71 8.88 21.18
CA MET A 694 16.04 8.36 19.85
C MET A 694 16.08 9.46 18.79
N PHE A 695 15.10 10.37 18.76
CA PHE A 695 15.07 11.48 17.80
C PHE A 695 16.11 12.59 18.10
N GLN A 696 16.56 12.74 19.35
CA GLN A 696 17.61 13.69 19.74
C GLN A 696 19.02 13.14 19.46
N LYS A 697 19.24 11.82 19.63
CA LYS A 697 20.55 11.17 19.44
C LYS A 697 20.83 10.67 18.02
N THR A 698 19.80 10.53 17.18
CA THR A 698 19.92 9.92 15.85
C THR A 698 19.23 10.74 14.76
N SER A 699 19.64 10.51 13.51
CA SER A 699 19.05 11.13 12.31
C SER A 699 17.83 10.38 11.75
N ALA A 700 17.18 9.52 12.57
CA ALA A 700 16.02 8.74 12.16
C ALA A 700 14.82 9.61 11.74
N SER A 701 14.06 9.15 10.75
CA SER A 701 12.93 9.87 10.17
C SER A 701 11.60 9.54 10.85
N ALA A 702 11.51 8.38 11.49
CA ALA A 702 10.31 7.90 12.15
C ALA A 702 10.63 6.94 13.31
N ALA A 703 9.66 6.77 14.20
CA ALA A 703 9.65 5.74 15.23
C ALA A 703 8.43 4.84 15.04
N LEU A 704 8.64 3.52 15.11
CA LEU A 704 7.59 2.51 15.05
C LEU A 704 7.51 1.78 16.38
N ALA A 705 6.30 1.63 16.91
CA ALA A 705 6.03 0.76 18.03
C ALA A 705 4.76 -0.08 17.80
N ALA A 706 4.75 -1.25 18.46
CA ALA A 706 3.65 -2.20 18.41
C ALA A 706 3.05 -2.40 19.81
N GLY A 707 3.64 -3.26 20.64
CA GLY A 707 3.03 -3.76 21.89
C GLY A 707 2.49 -2.67 22.82
N ILE A 708 3.27 -1.62 23.07
CA ILE A 708 2.90 -0.51 23.98
C ILE A 708 1.65 0.26 23.53
N PHE A 709 1.40 0.33 22.21
CA PHE A 709 0.20 0.96 21.64
C PHE A 709 -1.01 0.02 21.70
N HIS A 710 -0.84 -1.28 21.43
CA HIS A 710 -1.91 -2.28 21.58
C HIS A 710 -2.44 -2.35 23.01
N ARG A 711 -1.51 -2.43 23.99
CA ARG A 711 -1.83 -2.58 25.41
C ARG A 711 -2.20 -1.26 26.09
N LYS A 712 -2.13 -0.14 25.35
CA LYS A 712 -2.37 1.24 25.83
C LYS A 712 -1.50 1.65 27.03
N GLU A 713 -0.34 1.02 27.17
CA GLU A 713 0.68 1.34 28.18
C GLU A 713 1.27 2.74 27.93
N VAL A 714 1.45 3.07 26.65
CA VAL A 714 1.91 4.39 26.19
C VAL A 714 0.99 4.84 25.06
N PRO A 715 0.02 5.75 25.29
CA PRO A 715 -0.85 6.24 24.21
C PRO A 715 -0.09 7.02 23.14
N ILE A 716 -0.49 6.91 21.88
CA ILE A 716 0.15 7.61 20.74
C ILE A 716 0.13 9.13 20.94
N LEU A 717 -1.01 9.68 21.38
CA LEU A 717 -1.14 11.10 21.73
C LEU A 717 -0.18 11.53 22.86
N SER A 718 0.12 10.64 23.83
CA SER A 718 1.08 10.93 24.90
C SER A 718 2.51 11.02 24.36
N VAL A 719 2.90 10.13 23.43
CA VAL A 719 4.18 10.23 22.72
C VAL A 719 4.27 11.56 21.98
N LYS A 720 3.23 11.94 21.22
CA LYS A 720 3.23 13.19 20.44
C LYS A 720 3.25 14.44 21.30
N THR A 721 2.50 14.46 22.39
CA THR A 721 2.49 15.56 23.37
C THR A 721 3.88 15.72 24.01
N HIS A 722 4.51 14.61 24.39
CA HIS A 722 5.87 14.59 24.93
C HIS A 722 6.90 15.13 23.93
N LEU A 723 6.87 14.63 22.69
CA LEU A 723 7.75 15.10 21.62
C LEU A 723 7.59 16.61 21.36
N GLN A 724 6.36 17.12 21.36
CA GLN A 724 6.09 18.55 21.21
C GLN A 724 6.63 19.38 22.40
N HIS A 725 6.55 18.89 23.64
CA HIS A 725 7.16 19.55 24.81
C HIS A 725 8.70 19.55 24.73
N GLU A 726 9.31 18.48 24.21
CA GLU A 726 10.75 18.37 23.94
C GLU A 726 11.22 19.19 22.72
N GLY A 727 10.34 19.99 22.10
CA GLY A 727 10.65 20.81 20.93
C GLY A 727 10.82 20.03 19.62
N ILE A 728 10.41 18.76 19.59
CA ILE A 728 10.47 17.91 18.40
C ILE A 728 9.16 18.08 17.63
N GLU A 729 9.24 18.59 16.40
CA GLU A 729 8.06 18.83 15.58
C GLU A 729 7.38 17.50 15.19
N VAL A 730 6.09 17.39 15.51
CA VAL A 730 5.21 16.25 15.23
C VAL A 730 3.87 16.75 14.72
N ARG A 731 3.16 15.91 13.94
CA ARG A 731 1.74 16.14 13.63
C ARG A 731 0.91 15.94 14.90
N ILE A 732 -0.03 16.84 15.16
CA ILE A 732 -1.04 16.70 16.24
C ILE A 732 -2.39 16.36 15.61
#